data_AF-A0A2E3KJ01-F1
#
_entry.id   AF-A0A2E3KJ01-F1
#
_cell.length_a   1.000
_cell.length_b   1.000
_cell.length_c   1.000
_cell.angle_alpha   90.00
_cell.angle_beta   90.00
_cell.angle_gamma   90.00
#
_symmetry.space_group_name_H-M   'P 1'
#
loop_
_entity.id
_entity.type
_entity.pdbx_description
1 polymer ?
#
loop_
_entity_poly.entity_id
_entity_poly.type
_entity_poly.pdbx_seq_one_letter_code
_entity_poly.pdbx_strand_id
1 'polypeptide(L)'
;MKMSICKISLIVSMSCVVTNPVSADPPDESRWLPIASKDDSPGASLLHRIRDTGSVVLSEPTRGATFRSSDLSAFTVIGLPDTQNYSELYPEIFLDQTQWVASQRYIRDIRYVNHYGDVVQHADIVSEWENGDAAMSVLDVDGLPYGINAGNHDLTANGIPNEPYIPQLFLEYFGPQRFEGRPWYINASPSGMSSYQIIEGGGLQFLMLQIECDGPVRELTWAQEVLDNHRDKPVMMTTHRYLQDAEDYTAGVPLVSSGRYPPVWYAIEGPYSDGGIQSDDIWNWFIKRNPNIFMVNCGHFHEEYRQISTNVRGNPVHEVLADYQDDPNGGNGWLRIMQFDVAGNRIDVESYSPWLDEYRSADESRFTLDVEFERYRSDFPVAVFQDGFNGYTGTRDTWVNEDQPNTSYGDDDTRDADDDAANSLFSDYLGQAMIRFEDLFGGESGVGPIDPDSIILDARLSIEIEDDIDNPIFSPDFFVYPALIPWEENSTWNSIGGGFSGSDLGPQIGVFSGDDDPNGNSLRQLNITSLVQSWADGAPNHGVVIVPEIIGGNDDGISIWTSESGNGLFRPRLEITYLPPPSYDPADFDQDGDVDGQDLAFLLSAWGQSGAADLDGDGVVGGGDLAILLSAWLAP
;
A
#
# COMPACT_ATOMS: atom_id res chain seq x y z
N MET A 1 46.06 -4.42 41.68
CA MET A 1 46.27 -3.09 42.28
C MET A 1 45.33 -2.13 41.56
N LYS A 2 44.42 -1.49 42.30
CA LYS A 2 43.39 -0.57 41.79
C LYS A 2 44.01 0.69 41.17
N MET A 3 43.40 1.25 40.13
CA MET A 3 43.32 2.70 39.97
C MET A 3 42.13 3.12 39.09
N SER A 4 41.54 4.24 39.49
CA SER A 4 40.25 4.79 39.14
C SER A 4 40.48 6.23 38.65
N ILE A 5 39.73 6.66 37.65
CA ILE A 5 39.69 8.03 37.10
C ILE A 5 38.26 8.21 36.57
N CYS A 6 37.55 9.35 36.60
CA CYS A 6 37.41 10.49 37.50
C CYS A 6 36.18 11.24 36.95
N LYS A 7 35.19 11.59 37.78
CA LYS A 7 34.06 12.48 37.43
C LYS A 7 34.46 13.91 37.76
N ILE A 8 34.17 14.87 36.88
CA ILE A 8 34.27 16.31 37.15
C ILE A 8 32.90 16.95 36.92
N SER A 9 32.47 17.76 37.90
CA SER A 9 31.34 18.70 37.84
C SER A 9 31.85 20.08 38.27
N LEU A 10 31.35 21.17 37.66
CA LEU A 10 31.30 22.56 38.16
C LEU A 10 30.35 23.35 37.21
N ILE A 11 29.15 23.85 37.58
CA ILE A 11 28.76 25.11 38.27
C ILE A 11 29.41 26.37 37.60
N VAL A 12 28.70 27.42 37.13
CA VAL A 12 28.23 28.61 37.91
C VAL A 12 27.44 29.66 37.06
N SER A 13 26.32 30.18 37.65
CA SER A 13 25.70 31.54 37.68
C SER A 13 25.01 32.26 36.50
N MET A 14 23.84 32.86 36.80
CA MET A 14 23.56 34.33 36.79
C MET A 14 22.22 34.60 37.52
N SER A 15 22.22 35.26 38.69
CA SER A 15 22.03 36.71 38.98
C SER A 15 20.58 37.22 38.91
N CYS A 16 20.13 37.77 40.03
CA CYS A 16 18.78 38.17 40.39
C CYS A 16 18.70 39.70 40.55
N VAL A 17 17.65 40.35 40.03
CA VAL A 17 17.21 41.70 40.45
C VAL A 17 15.69 41.69 40.55
N VAL A 18 15.21 42.05 41.75
CA VAL A 18 13.80 42.12 42.15
C VAL A 18 13.29 43.54 42.00
N THR A 19 12.14 43.70 41.33
CA THR A 19 11.15 44.75 41.63
C THR A 19 9.74 44.18 41.43
N ASN A 20 8.91 44.20 42.49
CA ASN A 20 7.50 43.81 42.54
C ASN A 20 6.70 45.02 43.10
N PRO A 21 5.35 45.04 43.14
CA PRO A 21 4.33 44.40 42.27
C PRO A 21 3.09 45.31 41.99
N VAL A 22 2.17 44.95 41.08
CA VAL A 22 0.69 45.10 41.26
C VAL A 22 -0.09 44.09 40.37
N SER A 23 -0.76 43.15 41.06
CA SER A 23 -1.96 42.31 40.79
C SER A 23 -2.46 41.98 39.36
N ALA A 24 -2.65 40.68 39.09
CA ALA A 24 -3.95 39.98 39.20
C ALA A 24 -3.74 38.45 39.11
N ASP A 25 -4.24 37.71 40.10
CA ASP A 25 -4.12 36.25 40.25
C ASP A 25 -4.99 35.45 39.24
N PRO A 26 -4.59 34.24 38.85
CA PRO A 26 -5.49 33.17 38.44
C PRO A 26 -5.87 32.28 39.66
N PRO A 27 -7.11 31.78 39.81
CA PRO A 27 -7.43 30.68 40.73
C PRO A 27 -7.12 29.34 40.02
N ASP A 28 -6.22 28.51 40.53
CA ASP A 28 -6.29 27.62 41.71
C ASP A 28 -7.28 26.45 41.56
N GLU A 29 -6.76 25.34 42.05
CA GLU A 29 -6.93 23.94 41.76
C GLU A 29 -8.20 23.27 42.31
N SER A 30 -8.40 22.04 41.82
CA SER A 30 -8.79 20.84 42.56
C SER A 30 -9.91 20.94 43.61
N ARG A 31 -11.13 20.52 43.21
CA ARG A 31 -12.09 19.90 44.13
C ARG A 31 -12.86 18.76 43.47
N TRP A 32 -12.33 17.55 43.63
CA TRP A 32 -13.09 16.32 43.52
C TRP A 32 -14.01 16.17 44.76
N LEU A 33 -15.30 15.95 44.52
CA LEU A 33 -16.24 15.46 45.53
C LEU A 33 -16.78 14.10 45.09
N PRO A 34 -16.81 13.08 45.97
CA PRO A 34 -17.44 11.80 45.66
C PRO A 34 -18.94 11.89 45.97
N ILE A 35 -19.79 11.37 45.09
CA ILE A 35 -21.17 11.04 45.46
C ILE A 35 -21.43 9.57 45.15
N ALA A 36 -21.87 8.90 46.21
CA ALA A 36 -22.05 7.47 46.34
C ALA A 36 -23.35 6.95 45.70
N SER A 37 -23.26 5.69 45.29
CA SER A 37 -24.27 4.63 45.15
C SER A 37 -25.72 4.93 45.58
N LYS A 38 -26.66 4.51 44.74
CA LYS A 38 -27.82 3.73 45.21
C LYS A 38 -28.47 2.90 44.09
N ASP A 39 -28.49 1.59 44.30
CA ASP A 39 -29.37 0.63 43.63
C ASP A 39 -30.85 0.88 43.97
N ASP A 40 -31.72 0.71 42.97
CA ASP A 40 -32.87 -0.22 42.99
C ASP A 40 -33.69 -0.05 41.69
N SER A 41 -33.79 -1.11 40.87
CA SER A 41 -34.71 -1.31 39.74
C SER A 41 -36.08 -1.84 40.22
N PRO A 42 -37.12 -2.09 39.37
CA PRO A 42 -37.39 -1.66 37.99
C PRO A 42 -38.85 -1.15 37.77
N GLY A 43 -39.14 -0.49 36.63
CA GLY A 43 -40.53 -0.35 36.14
C GLY A 43 -40.82 0.82 35.18
N ALA A 44 -40.93 0.51 33.89
CA ALA A 44 -41.75 1.12 32.83
C ALA A 44 -42.12 2.63 32.89
N SER A 45 -41.59 3.44 31.97
CA SER A 45 -42.31 3.91 30.77
C SER A 45 -41.42 4.86 29.97
N LEU A 46 -41.07 4.49 28.74
CA LEU A 46 -40.36 5.34 27.80
C LEU A 46 -41.38 6.31 27.16
N LEU A 47 -41.47 7.53 27.68
CA LEU A 47 -42.21 8.64 27.05
C LEU A 47 -41.21 9.63 26.46
N HIS A 48 -40.98 9.40 25.17
CA HIS A 48 -40.58 10.30 24.10
C HIS A 48 -40.71 11.81 24.44
N ARG A 49 -39.59 12.55 24.44
CA ARG A 49 -39.60 14.02 24.37
C ARG A 49 -39.19 14.45 22.97
N ILE A 50 -40.17 14.64 22.09
CA ILE A 50 -40.02 15.55 20.95
C ILE A 50 -39.97 16.96 21.52
N ARG A 51 -38.85 17.66 21.30
CA ARG A 51 -38.81 19.12 21.44
C ARG A 51 -39.44 19.74 20.20
N ASP A 52 -40.42 20.58 20.49
CA ASP A 52 -41.22 21.43 19.63
C ASP A 52 -40.31 22.32 18.74
N THR A 53 -40.22 22.00 17.44
CA THR A 53 -39.73 22.94 16.42
C THR A 53 -40.94 23.55 15.72
N GLY A 54 -40.96 24.89 15.72
CA GLY A 54 -42.05 25.67 15.16
C GLY A 54 -42.36 25.31 13.70
N SER A 55 -43.64 25.38 13.38
CA SER A 55 -44.23 25.16 12.07
C SER A 55 -43.41 25.79 10.93
N VAL A 56 -42.69 24.95 10.19
CA VAL A 56 -42.24 25.25 8.83
C VAL A 56 -43.24 24.57 7.90
N VAL A 57 -43.94 25.39 7.13
CA VAL A 57 -44.85 24.94 6.07
C VAL A 57 -44.02 24.20 5.03
N LEU A 58 -44.25 22.90 4.86
CA LEU A 58 -43.68 22.11 3.77
C LEU A 58 -44.26 22.63 2.45
N SER A 59 -43.45 23.34 1.67
CA SER A 59 -43.68 23.51 0.24
C SER A 59 -43.12 22.28 -0.48
N GLU A 60 -43.93 21.65 -1.33
CA GLU A 60 -43.52 20.53 -2.18
C GLU A 60 -42.22 20.83 -2.95
N PRO A 61 -41.36 19.82 -3.19
CA PRO A 61 -40.12 20.02 -3.91
C PRO A 61 -40.44 20.45 -5.35
N THR A 62 -40.03 21.67 -5.70
CA THR A 62 -39.99 22.12 -7.09
C THR A 62 -39.06 21.22 -7.88
N ARG A 63 -39.66 20.37 -8.71
CA ARG A 63 -39.03 19.62 -9.79
C ARG A 63 -38.26 20.59 -10.69
N GLY A 64 -36.94 20.67 -10.52
CA GLY A 64 -36.11 21.55 -11.35
C GLY A 64 -34.82 22.10 -10.75
N ALA A 65 -34.24 21.48 -9.71
CA ALA A 65 -32.82 21.71 -9.42
C ALA A 65 -32.02 20.93 -10.48
N THR A 66 -31.53 21.64 -11.49
CA THR A 66 -30.51 21.13 -12.40
C THR A 66 -29.26 20.84 -11.57
N PHE A 67 -28.96 19.56 -11.33
CA PHE A 67 -27.63 19.10 -10.92
C PHE A 67 -26.61 19.76 -11.85
N ARG A 68 -25.67 20.52 -11.30
CA ARG A 68 -24.55 21.03 -12.09
C ARG A 68 -23.63 19.85 -12.38
N SER A 69 -23.04 19.79 -13.56
CA SER A 69 -22.07 18.76 -13.94
C SER A 69 -20.83 18.69 -13.03
N SER A 70 -20.67 19.64 -12.11
CA SER A 70 -19.65 19.64 -11.06
C SER A 70 -19.97 18.76 -9.85
N ASP A 71 -21.19 18.24 -9.68
CA ASP A 71 -21.57 17.35 -8.56
C ASP A 71 -21.31 15.86 -8.84
N LEU A 72 -20.95 15.48 -10.07
CA LEU A 72 -20.67 14.08 -10.45
C LEU A 72 -19.21 13.66 -10.23
N SER A 73 -18.31 14.62 -10.01
CA SER A 73 -16.87 14.38 -9.83
C SER A 73 -16.46 14.21 -8.37
N ALA A 74 -17.40 14.35 -7.43
CA ALA A 74 -17.10 14.29 -6.00
C ALA A 74 -17.85 13.16 -5.30
N PHE A 75 -17.25 12.62 -4.25
CA PHE A 75 -17.86 11.63 -3.36
C PHE A 75 -17.23 11.71 -1.97
N THR A 76 -17.81 11.04 -0.98
CA THR A 76 -17.33 11.07 0.40
C THR A 76 -16.93 9.68 0.89
N VAL A 77 -15.82 9.63 1.63
CA VAL A 77 -15.41 8.50 2.47
C VAL A 77 -15.48 8.93 3.92
N ILE A 78 -15.98 8.06 4.80
CA ILE A 78 -16.00 8.30 6.25
C ILE A 78 -14.93 7.45 6.92
N GLY A 79 -14.08 8.04 7.75
CA GLY A 79 -13.14 7.32 8.62
C GLY A 79 -13.73 7.12 10.02
N LEU A 80 -13.74 5.89 10.51
CA LEU A 80 -14.11 5.52 11.88
C LEU A 80 -12.87 5.01 12.61
N PRO A 81 -12.20 5.86 13.40
CA PRO A 81 -11.05 5.42 14.18
C PRO A 81 -11.47 4.84 15.52
N ASP A 82 -10.74 3.83 15.97
CA ASP A 82 -10.56 3.43 17.37
C ASP A 82 -11.85 3.52 18.20
N THR A 83 -12.71 2.52 18.02
CA THR A 83 -14.07 2.48 18.61
C THR A 83 -14.15 1.59 19.85
N GLN A 84 -13.01 1.05 20.28
CA GLN A 84 -12.87 0.06 21.34
C GLN A 84 -13.56 0.45 22.64
N ASN A 85 -13.40 1.71 23.07
CA ASN A 85 -14.03 2.23 24.28
C ASN A 85 -15.56 2.35 24.14
N TYR A 86 -16.09 2.57 22.93
CA TYR A 86 -17.53 2.55 22.70
C TYR A 86 -18.09 1.13 22.79
N SER A 87 -17.40 0.15 22.21
CA SER A 87 -17.80 -1.26 22.30
C SER A 87 -17.79 -1.78 23.75
N GLU A 88 -16.86 -1.30 24.59
CA GLU A 88 -16.82 -1.63 26.01
C GLU A 88 -17.91 -0.91 26.84
N LEU A 89 -17.98 0.43 26.73
CA LEU A 89 -18.66 1.26 27.73
C LEU A 89 -19.79 2.15 27.18
N TYR A 90 -19.75 2.49 25.88
CA TYR A 90 -20.64 3.48 25.27
C TYR A 90 -21.25 3.01 23.94
N PRO A 91 -21.90 1.83 23.87
CA PRO A 91 -22.34 1.25 22.61
C PRO A 91 -23.37 2.12 21.87
N GLU A 92 -24.10 2.98 22.58
CA GLU A 92 -24.99 3.95 21.97
C GLU A 92 -24.28 5.01 21.14
N ILE A 93 -23.03 5.37 21.46
CA ILE A 93 -22.24 6.35 20.72
C ILE A 93 -21.76 5.74 19.40
N PHE A 94 -21.27 4.50 19.43
CA PHE A 94 -20.87 3.78 18.22
C PHE A 94 -22.07 3.60 17.28
N LEU A 95 -23.22 3.19 17.83
CA LEU A 95 -24.45 3.07 17.05
C LEU A 95 -24.91 4.41 16.46
N ASP A 96 -24.78 5.52 17.20
CA ASP A 96 -25.10 6.85 16.68
C ASP A 96 -24.20 7.25 15.52
N GLN A 97 -22.91 6.93 15.55
CA GLN A 97 -21.99 7.15 14.43
C GLN A 97 -22.46 6.46 13.16
N THR A 98 -22.71 5.14 13.22
CA THR A 98 -23.08 4.38 12.02
C THR A 98 -24.49 4.72 11.53
N GLN A 99 -25.43 5.03 12.44
CA GLN A 99 -26.76 5.54 12.07
C GLN A 99 -26.70 6.90 11.39
N TRP A 100 -25.87 7.81 11.89
CA TRP A 100 -25.65 9.11 11.25
C TRP A 100 -25.07 8.91 9.85
N VAL A 101 -24.05 8.07 9.68
CA VAL A 101 -23.45 7.76 8.38
C VAL A 101 -24.50 7.26 7.39
N ALA A 102 -25.30 6.25 7.77
CA ALA A 102 -26.38 5.74 6.91
C ALA A 102 -27.40 6.83 6.57
N SER A 103 -27.76 7.70 7.53
CA SER A 103 -28.69 8.81 7.30
C SER A 103 -28.14 9.88 6.33
N GLN A 104 -26.81 10.06 6.31
CA GLN A 104 -26.13 11.07 5.49
C GLN A 104 -25.69 10.54 4.13
N ARG A 105 -25.73 9.22 3.90
CA ARG A 105 -25.20 8.56 2.70
C ARG A 105 -25.55 9.28 1.41
N TYR A 106 -26.83 9.52 1.15
CA TYR A 106 -27.28 10.15 -0.09
C TYR A 106 -27.11 11.68 -0.10
N ILE A 107 -27.04 12.31 1.07
CA ILE A 107 -26.89 13.77 1.19
C ILE A 107 -25.44 14.18 0.93
N ARG A 108 -24.49 13.37 1.39
CA ARG A 108 -23.05 13.62 1.28
C ARG A 108 -22.37 12.77 0.21
N ASP A 109 -23.14 11.98 -0.53
CA ASP A 109 -22.62 10.98 -1.47
C ASP A 109 -21.54 10.08 -0.85
N ILE A 110 -21.85 9.50 0.32
CA ILE A 110 -20.94 8.58 1.01
C ILE A 110 -20.90 7.28 0.22
N ARG A 111 -19.72 6.92 -0.27
CA ARG A 111 -19.49 5.71 -1.06
C ARG A 111 -18.77 4.63 -0.29
N TYR A 112 -18.10 4.98 0.80
CA TYR A 112 -17.31 4.04 1.58
C TYR A 112 -17.15 4.49 3.04
N VAL A 113 -17.10 3.53 3.95
CA VAL A 113 -16.68 3.74 5.34
C VAL A 113 -15.41 2.95 5.60
N ASN A 114 -14.43 3.60 6.18
CA ASN A 114 -13.11 3.05 6.46
C ASN A 114 -12.91 3.00 7.97
N HIS A 115 -12.95 1.81 8.57
CA HIS A 115 -12.66 1.62 9.99
C HIS A 115 -11.16 1.34 10.18
N TYR A 116 -10.51 2.00 11.14
CA TYR A 116 -9.03 1.99 11.28
C TYR A 116 -8.47 0.93 12.24
N GLY A 117 -9.37 0.20 12.91
CA GLY A 117 -9.05 -0.89 13.82
C GLY A 117 -9.44 -0.55 15.24
N ASP A 118 -9.12 -1.45 16.17
CA ASP A 118 -9.57 -1.42 17.55
C ASP A 118 -11.09 -1.25 17.65
N VAL A 119 -11.79 -2.28 17.19
CA VAL A 119 -13.25 -2.34 17.26
C VAL A 119 -13.70 -2.60 18.70
N VAL A 120 -12.94 -3.44 19.42
CA VAL A 120 -13.21 -3.80 20.83
C VAL A 120 -12.02 -3.44 21.71
N GLN A 121 -12.25 -3.29 23.01
CA GLN A 121 -11.20 -3.00 24.01
C GLN A 121 -10.47 -4.27 24.42
N HIS A 122 -11.17 -5.40 24.41
CA HIS A 122 -10.63 -6.69 24.83
C HIS A 122 -11.03 -7.78 23.84
N ALA A 123 -10.06 -8.33 23.11
CA ALA A 123 -10.32 -9.33 22.09
C ALA A 123 -11.03 -10.59 22.63
N ASP A 124 -10.92 -10.91 23.91
CA ASP A 124 -11.52 -12.09 24.54
C ASP A 124 -12.90 -11.85 25.21
N ILE A 125 -13.45 -10.63 25.09
CA ILE A 125 -14.76 -10.27 25.67
C ILE A 125 -15.84 -10.20 24.59
N VAL A 126 -16.60 -11.29 24.48
CA VAL A 126 -17.65 -11.46 23.45
C VAL A 126 -18.69 -10.33 23.43
N SER A 127 -19.08 -9.76 24.57
CA SER A 127 -20.09 -8.69 24.59
C SER A 127 -19.65 -7.40 23.91
N GLU A 128 -18.34 -7.13 23.85
CA GLU A 128 -17.81 -5.98 23.13
C GLU A 128 -17.93 -6.20 21.62
N TRP A 129 -17.62 -7.41 21.16
CA TRP A 129 -17.83 -7.81 19.76
C TRP A 129 -19.30 -7.74 19.36
N GLU A 130 -20.22 -8.18 20.23
CA GLU A 130 -21.67 -8.06 19.99
C GLU A 130 -22.12 -6.59 19.86
N ASN A 131 -21.52 -5.69 20.65
CA ASN A 131 -21.80 -4.25 20.56
C ASN A 131 -21.25 -3.64 19.26
N GLY A 132 -20.00 -3.93 18.91
CA GLY A 132 -19.40 -3.47 17.65
C GLY A 132 -20.12 -4.03 16.41
N ASP A 133 -20.50 -5.30 16.44
CA ASP A 133 -21.30 -5.94 15.38
C ASP A 133 -22.66 -5.26 15.21
N ALA A 134 -23.35 -4.96 16.31
CA ALA A 134 -24.64 -4.28 16.26
C ALA A 134 -24.53 -2.86 15.65
N ALA A 135 -23.47 -2.13 15.98
CA ALA A 135 -23.21 -0.81 15.39
C ALA A 135 -22.89 -0.91 13.89
N MET A 136 -21.99 -1.80 13.49
CA MET A 136 -21.57 -1.96 12.10
C MET A 136 -22.64 -2.59 11.21
N SER A 137 -23.53 -3.43 11.76
CA SER A 137 -24.68 -4.03 11.06
C SER A 137 -25.63 -2.99 10.46
N VAL A 138 -25.62 -1.74 10.93
CA VAL A 138 -26.35 -0.64 10.31
C VAL A 138 -25.90 -0.43 8.86
N LEU A 139 -24.58 -0.51 8.59
CA LEU A 139 -24.01 -0.36 7.25
C LEU A 139 -24.31 -1.57 6.38
N ASP A 140 -24.34 -2.77 6.96
CA ASP A 140 -24.74 -4.00 6.27
C ASP A 140 -26.17 -3.92 5.75
N VAL A 141 -27.11 -3.47 6.61
CA VAL A 141 -28.53 -3.34 6.26
C VAL A 141 -28.72 -2.25 5.20
N ASP A 142 -28.01 -1.13 5.31
CA ASP A 142 -28.03 -0.06 4.30
C ASP A 142 -27.35 -0.49 2.98
N GLY A 143 -26.45 -1.48 3.02
CA GLY A 143 -25.65 -1.91 1.88
C GLY A 143 -24.61 -0.87 1.47
N LEU A 144 -24.10 -0.09 2.42
CA LEU A 144 -23.00 0.86 2.20
C LEU A 144 -21.68 0.08 2.19
N PRO A 145 -20.82 0.23 1.16
CA PRO A 145 -19.50 -0.37 1.18
C PRO A 145 -18.68 0.09 2.38
N TYR A 146 -17.96 -0.83 3.00
CA TYR A 146 -17.01 -0.49 4.06
C TYR A 146 -15.89 -1.52 4.15
N GLY A 147 -14.80 -1.13 4.76
CA GLY A 147 -13.71 -2.02 5.15
C GLY A 147 -13.32 -1.77 6.59
N ILE A 148 -12.72 -2.80 7.18
CA ILE A 148 -12.33 -2.85 8.58
C ILE A 148 -11.07 -3.70 8.68
N ASN A 149 -10.06 -3.17 9.36
CA ASN A 149 -8.87 -3.91 9.76
C ASN A 149 -8.89 -4.13 11.28
N ALA A 150 -8.06 -5.07 11.75
CA ALA A 150 -7.86 -5.29 13.18
C ALA A 150 -6.81 -4.32 13.74
N GLY A 151 -7.05 -3.82 14.94
CA GLY A 151 -6.07 -3.13 15.77
C GLY A 151 -5.49 -4.02 16.88
N ASN A 152 -4.63 -3.49 17.73
CA ASN A 152 -3.98 -4.30 18.79
C ASN A 152 -4.98 -4.82 19.83
N HIS A 153 -6.04 -4.08 20.14
CA HIS A 153 -7.10 -4.51 21.07
C HIS A 153 -8.01 -5.59 20.48
N ASP A 154 -8.07 -5.71 19.15
CA ASP A 154 -8.79 -6.78 18.44
C ASP A 154 -8.00 -8.10 18.39
N LEU A 155 -6.69 -8.03 18.66
CA LEU A 155 -5.74 -9.13 18.48
C LEU A 155 -5.19 -9.69 19.79
N THR A 156 -5.32 -8.94 20.88
CA THR A 156 -4.81 -9.30 22.22
C THR A 156 -5.88 -9.03 23.27
N ALA A 157 -5.79 -9.70 24.42
CA ALA A 157 -6.84 -9.65 25.43
C ALA A 157 -7.04 -8.24 26.00
N ASN A 158 -5.99 -7.42 26.10
CA ASN A 158 -6.07 -6.07 26.66
C ASN A 158 -5.44 -4.99 25.77
N GLY A 159 -5.11 -5.30 24.51
CA GLY A 159 -4.39 -4.38 23.63
C GLY A 159 -2.95 -4.09 24.05
N ILE A 160 -2.40 -4.87 24.99
CA ILE A 160 -1.05 -4.63 25.52
C ILE A 160 -0.03 -5.60 24.91
N PRO A 161 1.25 -5.19 24.82
CA PRO A 161 2.24 -5.99 24.13
C PRO A 161 2.63 -7.26 24.92
N ASN A 162 3.14 -8.27 24.21
CA ASN A 162 3.54 -9.59 24.74
C ASN A 162 2.38 -10.49 25.24
N GLU A 163 1.14 -10.14 24.91
CA GLU A 163 0.00 -11.03 25.10
C GLU A 163 -0.14 -12.05 23.96
N PRO A 164 -0.85 -13.17 24.19
CA PRO A 164 -1.16 -14.11 23.12
C PRO A 164 -1.97 -13.43 22.00
N TYR A 165 -1.55 -13.68 20.76
CA TYR A 165 -2.28 -13.30 19.55
C TYR A 165 -3.54 -14.18 19.40
N ILE A 166 -4.73 -13.57 19.46
CA ILE A 166 -6.05 -14.22 19.53
C ILE A 166 -7.09 -13.61 18.55
N PRO A 167 -6.86 -13.69 17.22
CA PRO A 167 -7.68 -13.01 16.21
C PRO A 167 -9.05 -13.67 15.97
N GLN A 168 -9.39 -14.73 16.71
CA GLN A 168 -10.51 -15.61 16.34
C GLN A 168 -11.85 -14.88 16.34
N LEU A 169 -12.08 -13.98 17.30
CA LEU A 169 -13.33 -13.22 17.38
C LEU A 169 -13.37 -12.12 16.32
N PHE A 170 -12.26 -11.46 16.00
CA PHE A 170 -12.20 -10.56 14.85
C PHE A 170 -12.62 -11.27 13.56
N LEU A 171 -12.05 -12.45 13.27
CA LEU A 171 -12.41 -13.23 12.09
C LEU A 171 -13.85 -13.76 12.13
N GLU A 172 -14.40 -14.06 13.31
CA GLU A 172 -15.78 -14.50 13.46
C GLU A 172 -16.79 -13.39 13.12
N TYR A 173 -16.54 -12.16 13.62
CA TYR A 173 -17.48 -11.04 13.47
C TYR A 173 -17.22 -10.20 12.22
N PHE A 174 -15.97 -10.03 11.81
CA PHE A 174 -15.55 -9.12 10.74
C PHE A 174 -14.68 -9.79 9.66
N GLY A 175 -14.60 -11.13 9.67
CA GLY A 175 -13.96 -11.88 8.60
C GLY A 175 -14.74 -11.88 7.28
N PRO A 176 -14.17 -12.51 6.22
CA PRO A 176 -14.72 -12.47 4.87
C PRO A 176 -16.17 -12.96 4.73
N GLN A 177 -16.62 -13.82 5.65
CA GLN A 177 -17.95 -14.41 5.66
C GLN A 177 -19.05 -13.35 5.85
N ARG A 178 -18.74 -12.26 6.57
CA ARG A 178 -19.67 -11.14 6.74
C ARG A 178 -20.02 -10.46 5.41
N PHE A 179 -19.06 -10.43 4.50
CA PHE A 179 -19.13 -9.71 3.23
C PHE A 179 -19.54 -10.60 2.06
N GLU A 180 -19.92 -11.86 2.30
CA GLU A 180 -20.28 -12.80 1.25
C GLU A 180 -21.43 -12.26 0.38
N GLY A 181 -21.24 -12.29 -0.94
CA GLY A 181 -22.21 -11.81 -1.92
C GLY A 181 -22.27 -10.28 -2.08
N ARG A 182 -21.43 -9.51 -1.38
CA ARG A 182 -21.29 -8.07 -1.61
C ARG A 182 -20.40 -7.83 -2.84
N PRO A 183 -20.89 -7.20 -3.92
CA PRO A 183 -20.12 -7.08 -5.16
C PRO A 183 -18.90 -6.15 -5.06
N TRP A 184 -18.88 -5.26 -4.07
CA TRP A 184 -17.77 -4.35 -3.80
C TRP A 184 -16.67 -4.98 -2.94
N TYR A 185 -16.94 -6.10 -2.27
CA TYR A 185 -15.94 -6.86 -1.52
C TYR A 185 -15.33 -7.90 -2.45
N ILE A 186 -14.06 -7.74 -2.78
CA ILE A 186 -13.46 -8.52 -3.86
C ILE A 186 -12.75 -9.76 -3.33
N ASN A 187 -11.83 -9.59 -2.38
CA ASN A 187 -11.12 -10.72 -1.78
C ASN A 187 -10.54 -10.37 -0.41
N ALA A 188 -10.13 -11.41 0.31
CA ALA A 188 -9.35 -11.34 1.54
C ALA A 188 -8.02 -12.08 1.37
N SER A 189 -7.08 -11.79 2.26
CA SER A 189 -5.86 -12.57 2.38
C SER A 189 -6.16 -14.01 2.81
N PRO A 190 -5.22 -14.97 2.63
CA PRO A 190 -5.42 -16.34 3.07
C PRO A 190 -5.74 -16.51 4.56
N SER A 191 -5.29 -15.58 5.41
CA SER A 191 -5.62 -15.54 6.84
C SER A 191 -7.03 -14.99 7.12
N GLY A 192 -7.58 -14.20 6.19
CA GLY A 192 -8.81 -13.44 6.35
C GLY A 192 -8.64 -12.12 7.13
N MET A 193 -7.43 -11.80 7.60
CA MET A 193 -7.15 -10.62 8.43
C MET A 193 -7.00 -9.32 7.62
N SER A 194 -6.65 -9.44 6.34
CA SER A 194 -6.57 -8.33 5.40
C SER A 194 -7.57 -8.53 4.27
N SER A 195 -8.06 -7.43 3.69
CA SER A 195 -9.04 -7.49 2.61
C SER A 195 -8.94 -6.29 1.69
N TYR A 196 -9.57 -6.39 0.52
CA TYR A 196 -9.76 -5.21 -0.31
C TYR A 196 -11.15 -5.15 -0.93
N GLN A 197 -11.56 -3.91 -1.14
CA GLN A 197 -12.82 -3.54 -1.75
C GLN A 197 -12.55 -2.70 -2.99
N ILE A 198 -13.48 -2.72 -3.95
CA ILE A 198 -13.49 -1.78 -5.07
C ILE A 198 -14.77 -0.96 -5.00
N ILE A 199 -14.61 0.36 -5.03
CA ILE A 199 -15.72 1.31 -5.06
C ILE A 199 -15.61 2.22 -6.27
N GLU A 200 -16.74 2.81 -6.66
CA GLU A 200 -16.82 3.80 -7.73
C GLU A 200 -17.22 5.18 -7.16
N GLY A 201 -16.49 6.22 -7.56
CA GLY A 201 -16.72 7.58 -7.13
C GLY A 201 -16.03 8.58 -8.06
N GLY A 202 -16.67 9.72 -8.33
CA GLY A 202 -16.08 10.78 -9.14
C GLY A 202 -15.66 10.39 -10.57
N GLY A 203 -16.23 9.33 -11.13
CA GLY A 203 -15.90 8.80 -12.45
C GLY A 203 -14.71 7.83 -12.49
N LEU A 204 -14.14 7.47 -11.34
CA LEU A 204 -13.05 6.49 -11.22
C LEU A 204 -13.45 5.32 -10.32
N GLN A 205 -12.73 4.21 -10.48
CA GLN A 205 -12.72 3.11 -9.51
C GLN A 205 -11.51 3.25 -8.59
N PHE A 206 -11.73 3.02 -7.30
CA PHE A 206 -10.69 3.04 -6.27
C PHE A 206 -10.60 1.66 -5.62
N LEU A 207 -9.37 1.25 -5.32
CA LEU A 207 -9.10 0.08 -4.50
C LEU A 207 -8.89 0.53 -3.05
N MET A 208 -9.71 0.00 -2.15
CA MET A 208 -9.60 0.23 -0.71
C MET A 208 -8.94 -0.99 -0.08
N LEU A 209 -7.71 -0.85 0.40
CA LEU A 209 -6.87 -1.95 0.89
C LEU A 209 -6.75 -1.89 2.41
N GLN A 210 -7.31 -2.88 3.09
CA GLN A 210 -7.21 -3.03 4.55
C GLN A 210 -6.11 -4.04 4.88
N ILE A 211 -5.10 -3.61 5.62
CA ILE A 211 -3.98 -4.43 6.09
C ILE A 211 -4.03 -4.55 7.61
N GLU A 212 -3.85 -5.78 8.10
CA GLU A 212 -3.75 -6.11 9.53
C GLU A 212 -2.75 -5.18 10.28
N CYS A 213 -2.99 -4.95 11.58
CA CYS A 213 -2.07 -4.23 12.48
C CYS A 213 -0.62 -4.73 12.31
N ASP A 214 0.36 -3.82 12.35
CA ASP A 214 1.79 -4.09 12.12
C ASP A 214 2.13 -4.74 10.77
N GLY A 215 1.20 -4.84 9.82
CA GLY A 215 1.41 -5.29 8.44
C GLY A 215 2.34 -6.50 8.27
N PRO A 216 2.01 -7.69 8.78
CA PRO A 216 2.86 -8.87 8.67
C PRO A 216 3.24 -9.18 7.21
N VAL A 217 4.48 -9.66 6.98
CA VAL A 217 4.99 -9.90 5.61
C VAL A 217 4.06 -10.80 4.79
N ARG A 218 3.41 -11.81 5.40
CA ARG A 218 2.42 -12.67 4.72
C ARG A 218 1.24 -11.88 4.12
N GLU A 219 0.81 -10.82 4.79
CA GLU A 219 -0.32 -9.98 4.37
C GLU A 219 0.14 -9.02 3.27
N LEU A 220 1.35 -8.46 3.41
CA LEU A 220 1.96 -7.59 2.40
C LEU A 220 2.30 -8.33 1.10
N THR A 221 2.74 -9.59 1.18
CA THR A 221 2.95 -10.45 0.00
C THR A 221 1.65 -10.67 -0.76
N TRP A 222 0.57 -11.02 -0.07
CA TRP A 222 -0.75 -11.13 -0.69
C TRP A 222 -1.21 -9.78 -1.28
N ALA A 223 -1.02 -8.69 -0.54
CA ALA A 223 -1.40 -7.36 -1.00
C ALA A 223 -0.60 -6.94 -2.24
N GLN A 224 0.66 -7.33 -2.36
CA GLN A 224 1.48 -7.06 -3.55
C GLN A 224 0.87 -7.72 -4.80
N GLU A 225 0.42 -8.97 -4.71
CA GLU A 225 -0.30 -9.63 -5.81
C GLU A 225 -1.59 -8.89 -6.17
N VAL A 226 -2.34 -8.41 -5.17
CA VAL A 226 -3.53 -7.59 -5.39
C VAL A 226 -3.17 -6.31 -6.16
N LEU A 227 -2.15 -5.58 -5.73
CA LEU A 227 -1.75 -4.31 -6.36
C LEU A 227 -1.20 -4.50 -7.78
N ASP A 228 -0.44 -5.57 -8.02
CA ASP A 228 0.09 -5.91 -9.34
C ASP A 228 -1.03 -6.22 -10.34
N ASN A 229 -2.13 -6.82 -9.88
CA ASN A 229 -3.31 -7.10 -10.71
C ASN A 229 -4.30 -5.92 -10.84
N HIS A 230 -4.06 -4.81 -10.14
CA HIS A 230 -4.96 -3.64 -10.11
C HIS A 230 -4.20 -2.33 -10.34
N ARG A 231 -3.25 -2.34 -11.28
CA ARG A 231 -2.46 -1.16 -11.67
C ARG A 231 -3.27 -0.07 -12.34
N ASP A 232 -4.52 -0.36 -12.67
CA ASP A 232 -5.50 0.59 -13.20
C ASP A 232 -6.27 1.34 -12.11
N LYS A 233 -5.99 1.19 -10.81
CA LYS A 233 -6.79 1.86 -9.77
C LYS A 233 -5.91 2.64 -8.80
N PRO A 234 -6.26 3.90 -8.45
CA PRO A 234 -5.70 4.55 -7.28
C PRO A 234 -6.07 3.76 -6.02
N VAL A 235 -5.13 3.63 -5.10
CA VAL A 235 -5.25 2.81 -3.88
C VAL A 235 -5.19 3.70 -2.65
N MET A 236 -6.19 3.52 -1.79
CA MET A 236 -6.15 3.97 -0.39
C MET A 236 -5.89 2.75 0.49
N MET A 237 -4.80 2.79 1.24
CA MET A 237 -4.46 1.75 2.21
C MET A 237 -4.88 2.17 3.61
N THR A 238 -5.28 1.22 4.44
CA THR A 238 -5.51 1.43 5.87
C THR A 238 -4.78 0.35 6.66
N THR A 239 -4.06 0.77 7.67
CA THR A 239 -3.54 -0.12 8.72
C THR A 239 -3.81 0.53 10.08
N HIS A 240 -3.35 -0.05 11.17
CA HIS A 240 -3.71 0.40 12.51
C HIS A 240 -2.59 1.20 13.17
N ARG A 241 -1.56 0.55 13.71
CA ARG A 241 -0.37 1.20 14.28
C ARG A 241 0.60 1.61 13.17
N TYR A 242 0.69 2.90 12.88
CA TYR A 242 1.52 3.40 11.78
C TYR A 242 2.17 4.78 12.00
N LEU A 243 1.40 5.78 12.46
CA LEU A 243 1.89 7.12 12.77
C LEU A 243 1.75 7.40 14.27
N GLN A 244 2.48 8.42 14.74
CA GLN A 244 2.32 9.02 16.07
C GLN A 244 2.47 10.55 15.99
N ASP A 245 1.92 11.23 17.00
CA ASP A 245 2.21 12.65 17.25
C ASP A 245 3.03 12.85 18.53
N ALA A 246 4.09 13.66 18.44
CA ALA A 246 4.99 13.95 19.55
C ALA A 246 4.39 14.88 20.61
N GLU A 247 3.33 15.62 20.30
CA GLU A 247 2.75 16.61 21.22
C GLU A 247 2.16 15.97 22.48
N ASP A 248 1.56 14.78 22.36
CA ASP A 248 0.91 14.07 23.48
C ASP A 248 1.90 13.57 24.55
N TYR A 249 3.14 13.24 24.16
CA TYR A 249 4.11 12.64 25.10
C TYR A 249 4.72 13.60 26.14
N THR A 250 4.42 14.90 26.15
CA THR A 250 5.35 15.86 26.77
C THR A 250 4.79 16.81 27.84
N ALA A 251 4.99 16.38 29.08
CA ALA A 251 5.34 17.26 30.20
C ALA A 251 6.76 17.89 30.05
N GLY A 252 7.21 18.25 28.84
CA GLY A 252 8.31 19.21 28.68
C GLY A 252 9.41 19.00 27.62
N VAL A 253 9.60 17.86 26.96
CA VAL A 253 10.44 17.70 25.73
C VAL A 253 10.07 16.37 25.03
N PRO A 254 9.82 16.32 23.71
CA PRO A 254 9.57 15.04 23.03
C PRO A 254 10.80 14.15 23.06
N LEU A 255 10.65 12.91 23.53
CA LEU A 255 11.70 11.89 23.41
C LEU A 255 11.84 11.39 21.97
N VAL A 256 10.79 11.56 21.16
CA VAL A 256 10.65 11.12 19.76
C VAL A 256 9.87 12.18 18.97
N SER A 257 10.12 12.30 17.66
CA SER A 257 9.39 13.21 16.76
C SER A 257 8.07 12.63 16.29
N SER A 258 7.12 13.49 15.89
CA SER A 258 5.94 13.06 15.14
C SER A 258 6.37 12.43 13.82
N GLY A 259 5.57 11.49 13.31
CA GLY A 259 5.89 10.75 12.10
C GLY A 259 5.47 9.30 12.18
N ARG A 260 6.14 8.42 11.42
CA ARG A 260 5.93 6.97 11.54
C ARG A 260 6.28 6.49 12.94
N TYR A 261 5.54 5.49 13.42
CA TYR A 261 5.71 4.92 14.74
C TYR A 261 7.16 4.43 14.89
N PRO A 262 7.96 5.05 15.77
CA PRO A 262 9.41 4.92 15.71
C PRO A 262 9.89 3.56 16.24
N PRO A 263 11.05 3.05 15.76
CA PRO A 263 11.60 1.77 16.19
C PRO A 263 11.81 1.61 17.70
N VAL A 264 12.01 2.72 18.42
CA VAL A 264 12.19 2.68 19.88
C VAL A 264 10.97 2.12 20.60
N TRP A 265 9.76 2.35 20.09
CA TRP A 265 8.55 1.80 20.70
C TRP A 265 8.38 0.33 20.39
N TYR A 266 8.64 -0.10 19.15
CA TYR A 266 8.68 -1.51 18.80
C TYR A 266 9.74 -2.29 19.59
N ALA A 267 10.86 -1.68 19.99
CA ALA A 267 11.84 -2.33 20.86
C ALA A 267 11.34 -2.55 22.30
N ILE A 268 10.36 -1.77 22.76
CA ILE A 268 9.78 -1.84 24.10
C ILE A 268 8.53 -2.73 24.10
N GLU A 269 7.69 -2.56 23.10
CA GLU A 269 6.37 -3.20 22.98
C GLU A 269 6.48 -4.53 22.21
N GLY A 270 7.24 -4.54 21.12
CA GLY A 270 7.18 -5.59 20.12
C GLY A 270 5.98 -5.44 19.18
N PRO A 271 5.90 -6.28 18.12
CA PRO A 271 4.72 -6.37 17.28
C PRO A 271 3.56 -7.06 18.02
N TYR A 272 2.33 -6.62 17.74
CA TYR A 272 1.09 -7.23 18.24
C TYR A 272 0.64 -8.40 17.37
N SER A 273 0.80 -8.27 16.06
CA SER A 273 0.46 -9.32 15.10
C SER A 273 1.58 -10.34 15.00
N ASP A 274 1.22 -11.62 14.87
CA ASP A 274 2.21 -12.66 14.56
C ASP A 274 2.94 -12.31 13.27
N GLY A 275 4.27 -12.27 13.28
CA GLY A 275 5.08 -11.85 12.12
C GLY A 275 4.90 -10.38 11.69
N GLY A 276 4.34 -9.51 12.52
CA GLY A 276 4.23 -8.06 12.28
C GLY A 276 5.60 -7.38 12.20
N ILE A 277 5.67 -6.30 11.42
CA ILE A 277 6.87 -5.49 11.16
C ILE A 277 6.64 -4.03 11.57
N GLN A 278 7.69 -3.23 11.51
CA GLN A 278 7.65 -1.84 11.97
C GLN A 278 7.11 -0.90 10.90
N SER A 279 6.61 0.26 11.29
CA SER A 279 6.02 1.25 10.38
C SER A 279 6.96 1.70 9.25
N ASP A 280 8.25 1.90 9.56
CA ASP A 280 9.26 2.22 8.53
C ASP A 280 9.51 1.04 7.58
N ASP A 281 9.42 -0.20 8.06
CA ASP A 281 9.54 -1.40 7.23
C ASP A 281 8.32 -1.52 6.30
N ILE A 282 7.09 -1.29 6.79
CA ILE A 282 5.88 -1.25 5.94
C ILE A 282 6.04 -0.18 4.86
N TRP A 283 6.56 0.99 5.20
CA TRP A 283 6.83 2.05 4.23
C TRP A 283 7.88 1.62 3.18
N ASN A 284 9.06 1.22 3.63
CA ASN A 284 10.21 0.94 2.77
C ASN A 284 10.02 -0.33 1.94
N TRP A 285 9.39 -1.36 2.49
CA TRP A 285 9.25 -2.67 1.86
C TRP A 285 8.00 -2.77 0.99
N PHE A 286 6.98 -1.94 1.24
CA PHE A 286 5.69 -2.06 0.55
C PHE A 286 5.16 -0.73 0.01
N ILE A 287 4.80 0.23 0.87
CA ILE A 287 4.04 1.42 0.45
C ILE A 287 4.83 2.24 -0.58
N LYS A 288 6.10 2.54 -0.29
CA LYS A 288 6.96 3.34 -1.15
C LYS A 288 7.15 2.72 -2.54
N ARG A 289 7.08 1.38 -2.64
CA ARG A 289 7.34 0.61 -3.87
C ARG A 289 6.14 0.55 -4.80
N ASN A 290 4.94 0.77 -4.27
CA ASN A 290 3.68 0.58 -4.98
C ASN A 290 3.08 1.94 -5.39
N PRO A 291 3.29 2.38 -6.64
CA PRO A 291 3.01 3.76 -7.05
C PRO A 291 1.54 4.09 -7.21
N ASN A 292 0.64 3.10 -7.12
CA ASN A 292 -0.80 3.29 -7.08
C ASN A 292 -1.32 3.70 -5.70
N ILE A 293 -0.54 3.55 -4.63
CA ILE A 293 -0.93 4.02 -3.29
C ILE A 293 -0.75 5.54 -3.22
N PHE A 294 -1.86 6.26 -3.03
CA PHE A 294 -1.85 7.72 -2.85
C PHE A 294 -2.07 8.13 -1.40
N MET A 295 -2.65 7.26 -0.58
CA MET A 295 -3.02 7.56 0.80
C MET A 295 -2.92 6.33 1.70
N VAL A 296 -2.47 6.56 2.94
CA VAL A 296 -2.46 5.59 4.03
C VAL A 296 -3.21 6.21 5.21
N ASN A 297 -4.25 5.53 5.70
CA ASN A 297 -4.96 5.90 6.93
C ASN A 297 -4.53 4.99 8.09
N CYS A 298 -4.51 5.54 9.30
CA CYS A 298 -4.21 4.78 10.51
C CYS A 298 -4.86 5.36 11.77
N GLY A 299 -4.84 4.55 12.83
CA GLY A 299 -5.36 4.83 14.18
C GLY A 299 -4.30 4.56 15.24
N HIS A 300 -4.66 3.87 16.33
CA HIS A 300 -3.81 3.40 17.44
C HIS A 300 -3.27 4.49 18.38
N PHE A 301 -2.75 5.57 17.80
CA PHE A 301 -2.12 6.64 18.56
C PHE A 301 -3.10 7.79 18.70
N HIS A 302 -3.61 8.00 19.93
CA HIS A 302 -4.52 9.10 20.23
C HIS A 302 -3.95 10.42 19.72
N GLU A 303 -4.76 11.17 18.97
CA GLU A 303 -4.52 12.46 18.28
C GLU A 303 -4.77 12.40 16.77
N GLU A 304 -4.58 13.55 16.12
CA GLU A 304 -4.70 13.75 14.69
C GLU A 304 -3.34 14.20 14.13
N TYR A 305 -2.76 13.45 13.20
CA TYR A 305 -1.49 13.81 12.57
C TYR A 305 -1.52 13.53 11.07
N ARG A 306 -0.65 14.21 10.31
CA ARG A 306 -0.46 13.90 8.90
C ARG A 306 0.95 14.22 8.43
N GLN A 307 1.41 13.47 7.44
CA GLN A 307 2.63 13.77 6.69
C GLN A 307 2.47 13.41 5.22
N ILE A 308 3.42 13.90 4.41
CA ILE A 308 3.51 13.56 2.98
C ILE A 308 4.90 12.97 2.74
N SER A 309 4.92 11.77 2.19
CA SER A 309 6.16 11.10 1.75
C SER A 309 6.17 10.95 0.23
N THR A 310 7.31 10.53 -0.34
CA THR A 310 7.47 10.39 -1.79
C THR A 310 7.80 8.94 -2.14
N ASN A 311 7.00 8.34 -3.02
CA ASN A 311 7.21 6.97 -3.49
C ASN A 311 8.33 6.88 -4.55
N VAL A 312 8.65 5.67 -4.99
CA VAL A 312 9.75 5.41 -5.95
C VAL A 312 9.54 6.05 -7.34
N ARG A 313 8.30 6.40 -7.69
CA ARG A 313 7.98 7.13 -8.94
C ARG A 313 7.99 8.66 -8.76
N GLY A 314 8.30 9.16 -7.55
CA GLY A 314 8.26 10.59 -7.25
C GLY A 314 6.86 11.13 -6.94
N ASN A 315 5.86 10.25 -6.74
CA ASN A 315 4.50 10.69 -6.42
C ASN A 315 4.38 10.92 -4.91
N PRO A 316 3.62 11.94 -4.47
CA PRO A 316 3.34 12.12 -3.05
C PRO A 316 2.46 10.97 -2.52
N VAL A 317 2.66 10.56 -1.28
CA VAL A 317 1.79 9.64 -0.54
C VAL A 317 1.38 10.34 0.74
N HIS A 318 0.07 10.50 0.93
CA HIS A 318 -0.52 11.16 2.09
C HIS A 318 -0.71 10.14 3.22
N GLU A 319 -0.04 10.31 4.34
CA GLU A 319 -0.17 9.45 5.51
C GLU A 319 -0.95 10.22 6.58
N VAL A 320 -2.10 9.68 7.00
CA VAL A 320 -3.09 10.40 7.82
C VAL A 320 -3.51 9.56 9.03
N LEU A 321 -3.28 10.11 10.21
CA LEU A 321 -3.68 9.58 11.51
C LEU A 321 -4.95 10.27 12.00
N ALA A 322 -5.88 9.48 12.54
CA ALA A 322 -6.91 9.99 13.42
C ALA A 322 -7.23 8.93 14.47
N ASP A 323 -7.21 9.33 15.74
CA ASP A 323 -7.67 8.52 16.85
C ASP A 323 -8.15 9.47 17.96
N TYR A 324 -9.34 9.19 18.48
CA TYR A 324 -9.99 10.01 19.50
C TYR A 324 -10.23 9.25 20.81
N GLN A 325 -9.69 8.05 20.98
CA GLN A 325 -10.09 7.11 22.03
C GLN A 325 -9.97 7.65 23.47
N ASP A 326 -8.99 8.50 23.75
CA ASP A 326 -8.73 9.06 25.09
C ASP A 326 -9.55 10.33 25.41
N ASP A 327 -10.34 10.83 24.45
CA ASP A 327 -11.27 11.91 24.71
C ASP A 327 -12.46 11.46 25.56
N PRO A 328 -13.23 12.41 26.16
CA PRO A 328 -14.34 12.05 27.05
C PRO A 328 -15.34 11.07 26.40
N ASN A 329 -15.89 10.16 27.20
CA ASN A 329 -16.81 9.11 26.74
C ASN A 329 -16.21 8.20 25.65
N GLY A 330 -14.91 7.91 25.72
CA GLY A 330 -14.21 7.05 24.76
C GLY A 330 -13.97 7.69 23.39
N GLY A 331 -14.04 9.03 23.32
CA GLY A 331 -13.87 9.78 22.07
C GLY A 331 -15.08 10.58 21.58
N ASN A 332 -16.17 10.65 22.34
CA ASN A 332 -17.38 11.43 22.01
C ASN A 332 -17.93 11.20 20.58
N GLY A 333 -17.70 10.05 19.95
CA GLY A 333 -18.21 9.73 18.62
C GLY A 333 -17.57 10.53 17.47
N TRP A 334 -16.36 11.06 17.63
CA TRP A 334 -15.65 11.72 16.52
C TRP A 334 -15.38 10.76 15.34
N LEU A 335 -15.60 11.22 14.11
CA LEU A 335 -15.29 10.55 12.86
C LEU A 335 -14.65 11.51 11.85
N ARG A 336 -13.95 10.97 10.84
CA ARG A 336 -13.40 11.74 9.72
C ARG A 336 -14.38 11.77 8.55
N ILE A 337 -14.61 12.94 7.97
CA ILE A 337 -15.30 13.12 6.70
C ILE A 337 -14.24 13.51 5.66
N MET A 338 -14.05 12.67 4.64
CA MET A 338 -13.10 12.91 3.55
C MET A 338 -13.87 13.07 2.24
N GLN A 339 -13.99 14.30 1.75
CA GLN A 339 -14.66 14.60 0.49
C GLN A 339 -13.63 14.61 -0.66
N PHE A 340 -13.76 13.65 -1.56
CA PHE A 340 -12.96 13.52 -2.76
C PHE A 340 -13.53 14.41 -3.85
N ASP A 341 -12.72 15.29 -4.42
CA ASP A 341 -13.02 16.05 -5.65
C ASP A 341 -12.06 15.56 -6.74
N VAL A 342 -12.49 14.52 -7.48
CA VAL A 342 -11.64 13.80 -8.43
C VAL A 342 -11.21 14.70 -9.58
N ALA A 343 -12.14 15.45 -10.16
CA ALA A 343 -11.83 16.40 -11.22
C ALA A 343 -11.01 17.60 -10.71
N GLY A 344 -11.16 17.95 -9.43
CA GLY A 344 -10.40 19.00 -8.77
C GLY A 344 -9.03 18.56 -8.23
N ASN A 345 -8.69 17.27 -8.32
CA ASN A 345 -7.47 16.67 -7.78
C ASN A 345 -7.22 17.02 -6.30
N ARG A 346 -8.26 16.93 -5.46
CA ARG A 346 -8.10 17.16 -4.01
C ARG A 346 -9.02 16.32 -3.14
N ILE A 347 -8.66 16.22 -1.86
CA ILE A 347 -9.49 15.64 -0.80
C ILE A 347 -9.62 16.69 0.31
N ASP A 348 -10.84 17.08 0.65
CA ASP A 348 -11.14 17.97 1.78
C ASP A 348 -11.50 17.11 3.00
N VAL A 349 -10.78 17.29 4.11
CA VAL A 349 -10.90 16.48 5.33
C VAL A 349 -11.41 17.31 6.49
N GLU A 350 -12.42 16.82 7.20
CA GLU A 350 -13.01 17.44 8.41
C GLU A 350 -13.31 16.38 9.49
N SER A 351 -13.12 16.71 10.76
CA SER A 351 -13.51 15.85 11.89
C SER A 351 -14.83 16.32 12.51
N TYR A 352 -15.79 15.40 12.64
CA TYR A 352 -17.16 15.67 13.07
C TYR A 352 -17.63 14.62 14.07
N SER A 353 -18.39 15.03 15.09
CA SER A 353 -19.02 14.13 16.04
C SER A 353 -20.55 14.16 15.86
N PRO A 354 -21.17 13.04 15.44
CA PRO A 354 -22.64 12.91 15.42
C PRO A 354 -23.26 13.03 16.81
N TRP A 355 -22.55 12.55 17.84
CA TRP A 355 -23.01 12.54 19.22
C TRP A 355 -23.09 13.94 19.84
N LEU A 356 -22.10 14.78 19.53
CA LEU A 356 -22.06 16.17 19.99
C LEU A 356 -22.77 17.13 19.02
N ASP A 357 -22.95 16.73 17.75
CA ASP A 357 -23.33 17.60 16.63
C ASP A 357 -22.34 18.77 16.47
N GLU A 358 -21.05 18.46 16.53
CA GLU A 358 -19.96 19.45 16.52
C GLU A 358 -18.87 19.09 15.51
N TYR A 359 -18.19 20.13 15.02
CA TYR A 359 -16.98 20.03 14.19
C TYR A 359 -15.77 20.47 15.00
N ARG A 360 -14.65 19.77 14.84
CA ARG A 360 -13.35 20.30 15.28
C ARG A 360 -12.87 21.37 14.32
N SER A 361 -12.01 22.26 14.82
CA SER A 361 -11.52 23.42 14.06
C SER A 361 -10.00 23.59 14.08
N ALA A 362 -9.28 22.67 14.72
CA ALA A 362 -7.81 22.64 14.68
C ALA A 362 -7.32 22.30 13.26
N ASP A 363 -6.07 22.66 12.96
CA ASP A 363 -5.47 22.48 11.63
C ASP A 363 -5.28 20.98 11.29
N GLU A 364 -5.18 20.14 12.31
CA GLU A 364 -5.11 18.68 12.25
C GLU A 364 -6.49 18.05 12.00
N SER A 365 -7.56 18.76 12.37
CA SER A 365 -8.93 18.30 12.20
C SER A 365 -9.62 18.81 10.94
N ARG A 366 -9.05 19.81 10.27
CA ARG A 366 -9.60 20.39 9.04
C ARG A 366 -8.51 20.83 8.07
N PHE A 367 -8.38 20.12 6.95
CA PHE A 367 -7.33 20.39 5.96
C PHE A 367 -7.72 19.88 4.56
N THR A 368 -6.90 20.21 3.56
CA THR A 368 -7.04 19.75 2.18
C THR A 368 -5.77 19.02 1.76
N LEU A 369 -5.92 17.91 1.04
CA LEU A 369 -4.84 17.14 0.43
C LEU A 369 -4.91 17.29 -1.09
N ASP A 370 -3.80 17.65 -1.73
CA ASP A 370 -3.70 17.66 -3.20
C ASP A 370 -3.39 16.25 -3.71
N VAL A 371 -4.26 15.71 -4.58
CA VAL A 371 -4.15 14.34 -5.12
C VAL A 371 -4.49 14.32 -6.60
N GLU A 372 -3.49 14.17 -7.46
CA GLU A 372 -3.70 13.94 -8.89
C GLU A 372 -4.00 12.45 -9.15
N PHE A 373 -5.27 12.05 -9.01
CA PHE A 373 -5.69 10.64 -8.99
C PHE A 373 -5.20 9.82 -10.21
N GLU A 374 -5.21 10.41 -11.40
CA GLU A 374 -4.74 9.75 -12.63
C GLU A 374 -3.27 9.31 -12.57
N ARG A 375 -2.45 9.96 -11.73
CA ARG A 375 -1.03 9.60 -11.54
C ARG A 375 -0.84 8.24 -10.87
N TYR A 376 -1.88 7.73 -10.20
CA TYR A 376 -1.85 6.51 -9.40
C TYR A 376 -2.54 5.33 -10.11
N ARG A 377 -2.87 5.46 -11.40
CA ARG A 377 -3.37 4.37 -12.24
C ARG A 377 -2.67 4.34 -13.60
N SER A 378 -2.79 3.21 -14.28
CA SER A 378 -2.38 3.03 -15.66
C SER A 378 -3.61 2.84 -16.56
N ASP A 379 -3.63 3.56 -17.68
CA ASP A 379 -4.59 3.32 -18.77
C ASP A 379 -4.19 2.16 -19.66
N PHE A 380 -2.95 1.70 -19.55
CA PHE A 380 -2.39 0.60 -20.32
C PHE A 380 -2.13 -0.64 -19.44
N PRO A 381 -2.18 -1.85 -20.00
CA PRO A 381 -1.77 -3.05 -19.30
C PRO A 381 -0.36 -2.93 -18.69
N VAL A 382 -0.22 -3.46 -17.49
CA VAL A 382 1.06 -3.55 -16.78
C VAL A 382 1.34 -5.02 -16.47
N ALA A 383 2.41 -5.57 -17.04
CA ALA A 383 2.93 -6.88 -16.67
C ALA A 383 3.98 -6.71 -15.57
N VAL A 384 3.89 -7.54 -14.53
CA VAL A 384 4.83 -7.53 -13.41
C VAL A 384 5.48 -8.90 -13.29
N PHE A 385 6.80 -8.92 -13.19
CA PHE A 385 7.62 -10.12 -13.09
C PHE A 385 8.41 -10.05 -11.79
N GLN A 386 8.10 -10.92 -10.84
CA GLN A 386 8.82 -11.09 -9.58
C GLN A 386 8.64 -12.52 -9.09
N ASP A 387 9.74 -13.20 -8.75
CA ASP A 387 9.69 -14.63 -8.46
C ASP A 387 8.81 -14.97 -7.25
N GLY A 388 7.86 -15.89 -7.45
CA GLY A 388 6.91 -16.33 -6.42
C GLY A 388 5.62 -15.52 -6.34
N PHE A 389 5.44 -14.48 -7.15
CA PHE A 389 4.21 -13.66 -7.20
C PHE A 389 3.43 -13.96 -8.47
N ASN A 390 2.09 -14.04 -8.36
CA ASN A 390 1.18 -14.23 -9.50
C ASN A 390 1.55 -15.44 -10.39
N GLY A 391 2.21 -16.45 -9.81
CA GLY A 391 2.67 -17.65 -10.51
C GLY A 391 3.95 -17.50 -11.35
N TYR A 392 4.64 -16.36 -11.30
CA TYR A 392 5.88 -16.15 -12.03
C TYR A 392 7.09 -16.79 -11.32
N THR A 393 7.92 -17.52 -12.05
CA THR A 393 9.15 -18.19 -11.55
C THR A 393 10.32 -18.10 -12.55
N GLY A 394 10.26 -17.09 -13.42
CA GLY A 394 11.19 -16.92 -14.54
C GLY A 394 12.41 -16.06 -14.21
N THR A 395 12.63 -15.71 -12.93
CA THR A 395 13.81 -14.92 -12.56
C THR A 395 15.03 -15.82 -12.61
N ARG A 396 16.08 -15.33 -13.26
CA ARG A 396 17.41 -15.92 -13.21
C ARG A 396 18.35 -14.86 -12.70
N ASP A 397 19.15 -15.19 -11.72
CA ASP A 397 20.17 -14.30 -11.22
C ASP A 397 21.26 -15.01 -10.44
N THR A 398 22.50 -14.56 -10.66
CA THR A 398 23.68 -15.13 -10.03
C THR A 398 24.81 -14.09 -10.08
N TRP A 399 25.99 -14.44 -9.61
CA TRP A 399 27.20 -13.65 -9.84
C TRP A 399 28.39 -14.53 -10.21
N VAL A 400 29.42 -13.89 -10.76
CA VAL A 400 30.71 -14.52 -11.02
C VAL A 400 31.80 -13.83 -10.24
N ASN A 401 32.71 -14.63 -9.66
CA ASN A 401 33.78 -14.16 -8.79
C ASN A 401 35.16 -14.59 -9.32
N GLU A 402 36.07 -13.65 -9.52
CA GLU A 402 37.45 -13.90 -9.95
C GLU A 402 38.29 -14.66 -8.89
N ASP A 403 38.07 -14.44 -7.60
CA ASP A 403 38.79 -15.13 -6.50
C ASP A 403 38.39 -16.61 -6.43
N GLN A 404 37.14 -16.92 -6.75
CA GLN A 404 36.60 -18.28 -6.78
C GLN A 404 36.11 -18.69 -8.18
N PRO A 405 37.01 -18.79 -9.17
CA PRO A 405 36.63 -18.70 -10.58
C PRO A 405 35.92 -19.94 -11.15
N ASN A 406 35.69 -20.97 -10.34
CA ASN A 406 34.96 -22.19 -10.70
C ASN A 406 33.76 -22.47 -9.76
N THR A 407 33.43 -21.52 -8.88
CA THR A 407 32.24 -21.60 -8.02
C THR A 407 31.06 -20.95 -8.74
N SER A 408 29.88 -21.55 -8.59
CA SER A 408 28.60 -20.99 -9.04
C SER A 408 27.77 -20.60 -7.83
N TYR A 409 26.99 -19.53 -7.95
CA TYR A 409 26.28 -18.91 -6.84
C TYR A 409 24.77 -18.76 -7.10
N GLY A 410 24.21 -19.43 -8.11
CA GLY A 410 22.79 -19.31 -8.47
C GLY A 410 21.78 -19.90 -7.48
N ASP A 411 22.24 -20.47 -6.35
CA ASP A 411 21.36 -20.93 -5.27
C ASP A 411 21.49 -20.02 -4.01
N ASP A 412 22.29 -18.96 -4.08
CA ASP A 412 22.55 -18.05 -2.95
C ASP A 412 21.43 -17.01 -2.83
N ASP A 413 21.15 -16.56 -1.60
CA ASP A 413 20.12 -15.55 -1.32
C ASP A 413 20.57 -14.11 -1.62
N THR A 414 21.86 -13.91 -1.90
CA THR A 414 22.43 -12.65 -2.38
C THR A 414 23.39 -12.86 -3.56
N ARG A 415 23.65 -11.78 -4.29
CA ARG A 415 24.64 -11.71 -5.36
C ARG A 415 25.45 -10.43 -5.25
N ASP A 416 26.73 -10.51 -5.58
CA ASP A 416 27.66 -9.42 -5.35
C ASP A 416 28.18 -8.78 -6.64
N ALA A 417 28.27 -7.46 -6.63
CA ALA A 417 29.09 -6.68 -7.55
C ALA A 417 30.16 -5.97 -6.72
N ASP A 418 31.42 -6.36 -6.90
CA ASP A 418 32.50 -6.03 -5.95
C ASP A 418 33.84 -6.01 -6.69
N ASP A 419 34.65 -4.96 -6.52
CA ASP A 419 36.00 -4.90 -7.11
C ASP A 419 37.08 -5.55 -6.24
N ASP A 420 36.78 -5.90 -4.98
CA ASP A 420 37.63 -6.67 -4.07
C ASP A 420 36.85 -7.81 -3.37
N ALA A 421 36.33 -8.74 -4.18
CA ALA A 421 35.58 -9.90 -3.68
C ALA A 421 36.34 -10.83 -2.70
N ALA A 422 37.66 -10.64 -2.54
CA ALA A 422 38.47 -11.36 -1.56
C ALA A 422 38.75 -10.58 -0.28
N ASN A 423 38.30 -9.31 -0.18
CA ASN A 423 38.56 -8.41 0.93
C ASN A 423 40.07 -8.33 1.26
N SER A 424 40.87 -8.09 0.23
CA SER A 424 42.32 -8.18 0.25
C SER A 424 42.99 -6.84 -0.07
N LEU A 425 43.70 -6.31 0.94
CA LEU A 425 44.60 -5.14 0.83
C LEU A 425 45.67 -5.20 -0.28
N PHE A 426 45.84 -6.33 -0.97
CA PHE A 426 46.91 -6.56 -1.94
C PHE A 426 46.44 -7.11 -3.29
N SER A 427 45.15 -7.41 -3.46
CA SER A 427 44.63 -8.02 -4.67
C SER A 427 43.14 -7.75 -4.84
N ASP A 428 42.81 -6.98 -5.86
CA ASP A 428 41.44 -6.67 -6.26
C ASP A 428 40.95 -7.82 -7.15
N TYR A 429 39.86 -8.48 -6.75
CA TYR A 429 39.23 -9.58 -7.50
C TYR A 429 37.79 -9.20 -7.83
N LEU A 430 37.45 -9.32 -9.11
CA LEU A 430 36.15 -8.85 -9.57
C LEU A 430 35.01 -9.82 -9.33
N GLY A 431 33.96 -9.32 -8.67
CA GLY A 431 32.60 -9.83 -8.60
C GLY A 431 31.68 -9.08 -9.57
N GLN A 432 30.88 -9.81 -10.34
CA GLN A 432 29.88 -9.23 -11.26
C GLN A 432 28.55 -9.94 -11.09
N ALA A 433 27.50 -9.18 -10.80
CA ALA A 433 26.14 -9.69 -10.63
C ALA A 433 25.34 -9.68 -11.94
N MET A 434 24.53 -10.69 -12.19
CA MET A 434 23.69 -10.82 -13.37
C MET A 434 22.23 -11.09 -13.01
N ILE A 435 21.31 -10.55 -13.82
CA ILE A 435 19.86 -10.69 -13.62
C ILE A 435 19.17 -10.79 -14.98
N ARG A 436 18.31 -11.79 -15.17
CA ARG A 436 17.46 -11.98 -16.35
C ARG A 436 16.06 -12.38 -15.93
N PHE A 437 15.06 -11.90 -16.67
CA PHE A 437 13.68 -12.34 -16.55
C PHE A 437 13.31 -13.15 -17.80
N GLU A 438 12.91 -14.40 -17.61
CA GLU A 438 12.50 -15.31 -18.68
C GLU A 438 11.01 -15.16 -18.99
N ASP A 439 10.58 -15.75 -20.12
CA ASP A 439 9.17 -15.83 -20.54
C ASP A 439 8.39 -14.50 -20.64
N LEU A 440 9.09 -13.36 -20.80
CA LEU A 440 8.46 -12.04 -20.96
C LEU A 440 7.46 -11.98 -22.14
N PHE A 441 7.87 -12.54 -23.29
CA PHE A 441 7.14 -12.49 -24.56
C PHE A 441 6.73 -13.88 -25.08
N GLY A 442 6.80 -14.91 -24.23
CA GLY A 442 6.38 -16.26 -24.55
C GLY A 442 7.37 -17.09 -25.35
N GLY A 443 8.67 -16.89 -25.10
CA GLY A 443 9.80 -17.53 -25.79
C GLY A 443 9.71 -19.05 -25.99
N GLU A 444 10.53 -19.84 -25.27
CA GLU A 444 10.59 -21.31 -25.47
C GLU A 444 9.31 -22.03 -25.02
N SER A 445 8.56 -21.41 -24.11
CA SER A 445 7.26 -21.86 -23.61
C SER A 445 6.12 -21.66 -24.61
N GLY A 446 6.27 -20.76 -25.59
CA GLY A 446 5.24 -20.40 -26.57
C GLY A 446 4.11 -19.53 -26.03
N VAL A 447 4.14 -19.13 -24.75
CA VAL A 447 3.12 -18.28 -24.10
C VAL A 447 3.79 -17.40 -23.05
N GLY A 448 3.71 -16.09 -23.21
CA GLY A 448 4.16 -15.10 -22.21
C GLY A 448 3.13 -13.99 -22.12
N PRO A 449 3.13 -13.22 -21.02
CA PRO A 449 2.03 -12.31 -20.73
C PRO A 449 2.01 -11.06 -21.64
N ILE A 450 3.09 -10.81 -22.39
CA ILE A 450 3.20 -9.68 -23.31
C ILE A 450 3.32 -10.22 -24.74
N ASP A 451 2.50 -9.70 -25.66
CA ASP A 451 2.63 -10.01 -27.07
C ASP A 451 3.94 -9.42 -27.63
N PRO A 452 4.78 -10.19 -28.35
CA PRO A 452 6.02 -9.68 -28.97
C PRO A 452 5.83 -8.45 -29.87
N ASP A 453 4.67 -8.28 -30.50
CA ASP A 453 4.36 -7.12 -31.37
C ASP A 453 3.89 -5.88 -30.57
N SER A 454 3.93 -5.94 -29.24
CA SER A 454 3.59 -4.81 -28.35
C SER A 454 4.62 -3.68 -28.41
N ILE A 455 4.15 -2.45 -28.21
CA ILE A 455 5.01 -1.30 -27.99
C ILE A 455 5.24 -1.14 -26.48
N ILE A 456 6.49 -1.18 -26.06
CA ILE A 456 6.87 -0.99 -24.66
C ILE A 456 6.90 0.51 -24.33
N LEU A 457 6.03 0.93 -23.41
CA LEU A 457 5.86 2.35 -23.04
C LEU A 457 6.77 2.76 -21.88
N ASP A 458 6.91 1.89 -20.86
CA ASP A 458 7.83 2.05 -19.73
C ASP A 458 8.20 0.67 -19.21
N ALA A 459 9.49 0.43 -18.96
CA ALA A 459 9.95 -0.75 -18.24
C ALA A 459 10.92 -0.37 -17.12
N ARG A 460 10.64 -0.86 -15.90
CA ARG A 460 11.43 -0.59 -14.70
C ARG A 460 11.93 -1.86 -14.05
N LEU A 461 13.25 -1.98 -14.00
CA LEU A 461 13.94 -2.93 -13.14
C LEU A 461 14.07 -2.32 -11.75
N SER A 462 13.65 -3.06 -10.73
CA SER A 462 13.81 -2.73 -9.32
C SER A 462 14.60 -3.85 -8.64
N ILE A 463 15.63 -3.49 -7.89
CA ILE A 463 16.45 -4.42 -7.11
C ILE A 463 16.60 -3.91 -5.69
N GLU A 464 16.66 -4.84 -4.73
CA GLU A 464 16.94 -4.53 -3.35
C GLU A 464 18.40 -4.84 -3.02
N ILE A 465 19.07 -3.87 -2.43
CA ILE A 465 20.41 -3.95 -1.87
C ILE A 465 20.27 -4.42 -0.43
N GLU A 466 20.90 -5.54 -0.14
CA GLU A 466 20.98 -6.12 1.20
C GLU A 466 22.02 -5.42 2.04
N ASP A 467 23.19 -5.18 1.43
CA ASP A 467 24.32 -4.49 2.03
C ASP A 467 25.00 -3.64 0.97
N ASP A 468 25.46 -2.46 1.37
CA ASP A 468 26.23 -1.56 0.53
C ASP A 468 27.51 -1.09 1.23
N ILE A 469 28.15 -0.08 0.67
CA ILE A 469 29.50 0.28 1.04
C ILE A 469 29.51 1.11 2.33
N ASP A 470 29.93 0.46 3.40
CA ASP A 470 30.19 1.08 4.71
C ASP A 470 31.55 1.83 4.77
N ASN A 471 31.84 2.68 3.78
CA ASN A 471 33.11 3.44 3.72
C ASN A 471 32.91 4.95 3.56
N PRO A 472 33.34 5.79 4.53
CA PRO A 472 33.15 7.23 4.48
C PRO A 472 34.09 7.96 3.50
N ILE A 473 34.97 7.24 2.79
CA ILE A 473 36.02 7.82 1.94
C ILE A 473 35.71 7.61 0.45
N PHE A 474 35.08 6.50 0.07
CA PHE A 474 34.82 6.11 -1.31
C PHE A 474 33.34 5.79 -1.50
N SER A 475 32.85 6.07 -2.70
CA SER A 475 31.46 5.86 -3.12
C SER A 475 31.51 5.39 -4.57
N PRO A 476 32.00 4.16 -4.84
CA PRO A 476 32.10 3.66 -6.21
C PRO A 476 30.72 3.57 -6.86
N ASP A 477 30.74 3.77 -8.17
CA ASP A 477 29.57 3.55 -9.00
C ASP A 477 29.48 2.09 -9.47
N PHE A 478 28.28 1.52 -9.51
CA PHE A 478 28.00 0.21 -10.06
C PHE A 478 27.30 0.35 -11.40
N PHE A 479 28.03 0.05 -12.47
CA PHE A 479 27.59 0.26 -13.83
C PHE A 479 26.70 -0.88 -14.31
N VAL A 480 25.54 -0.54 -14.88
CA VAL A 480 24.58 -1.52 -15.40
C VAL A 480 24.65 -1.57 -16.91
N TYR A 481 24.84 -2.77 -17.45
CA TYR A 481 24.96 -3.05 -18.88
C TYR A 481 24.03 -4.17 -19.31
N PRO A 482 23.48 -4.17 -20.54
CA PRO A 482 22.92 -5.36 -21.16
C PRO A 482 24.02 -6.42 -21.35
N ALA A 483 23.74 -7.68 -21.00
CA ALA A 483 24.63 -8.78 -21.35
C ALA A 483 24.49 -9.13 -22.85
N LEU A 484 25.61 -9.31 -23.55
CA LEU A 484 25.64 -9.69 -24.97
C LEU A 484 26.04 -11.14 -25.23
N ILE A 485 26.44 -11.87 -24.18
CA ILE A 485 26.73 -13.30 -24.21
C ILE A 485 25.76 -14.05 -23.27
N PRO A 486 25.42 -15.31 -23.59
CA PRO A 486 24.55 -16.11 -22.74
C PRO A 486 25.25 -16.50 -21.43
N TRP A 487 24.43 -16.65 -20.39
CA TRP A 487 24.80 -17.18 -19.08
C TRP A 487 23.59 -17.91 -18.47
N GLU A 488 23.89 -18.78 -17.51
CA GLU A 488 22.96 -19.59 -16.72
C GLU A 488 23.26 -19.47 -15.22
N GLU A 489 22.35 -19.92 -14.35
CA GLU A 489 22.50 -19.95 -12.88
C GLU A 489 23.80 -20.61 -12.39
N ASN A 490 24.26 -21.63 -13.10
CA ASN A 490 25.48 -22.36 -12.75
C ASN A 490 26.74 -21.79 -13.40
N SER A 491 26.65 -20.58 -13.98
CA SER A 491 27.80 -19.89 -14.56
C SER A 491 28.84 -19.60 -13.50
N THR A 492 30.09 -19.71 -13.90
CA THR A 492 31.28 -19.37 -13.13
C THR A 492 32.13 -18.40 -13.92
N TRP A 493 33.02 -17.66 -13.26
CA TRP A 493 33.96 -16.73 -13.89
C TRP A 493 34.68 -17.34 -15.10
N ASN A 494 35.22 -18.56 -14.96
CA ASN A 494 35.91 -19.25 -16.05
C ASN A 494 34.96 -19.73 -17.16
N SER A 495 33.71 -20.07 -16.84
CA SER A 495 32.75 -20.59 -17.83
C SER A 495 32.31 -19.53 -18.84
N ILE A 496 32.28 -18.25 -18.43
CA ILE A 496 31.90 -17.12 -19.27
C ILE A 496 33.10 -16.42 -19.94
N GLY A 497 34.31 -16.97 -19.80
CA GLY A 497 35.51 -16.44 -20.45
C GLY A 497 36.35 -15.48 -19.61
N GLY A 498 36.17 -15.45 -18.29
CA GLY A 498 36.94 -14.64 -17.36
C GLY A 498 36.27 -13.31 -17.00
N GLY A 499 34.97 -13.35 -16.67
CA GLY A 499 34.17 -12.15 -16.42
C GLY A 499 33.66 -11.50 -17.71
N PHE A 500 32.62 -10.66 -17.60
CA PHE A 500 32.13 -9.82 -18.69
C PHE A 500 33.08 -8.65 -18.93
N SER A 501 33.46 -8.42 -20.19
CA SER A 501 34.26 -7.25 -20.55
C SER A 501 34.07 -6.84 -22.02
N GLY A 502 34.40 -5.59 -22.36
CA GLY A 502 34.54 -5.16 -23.75
C GLY A 502 33.34 -5.47 -24.64
N SER A 503 33.47 -6.45 -25.54
CA SER A 503 32.43 -6.86 -26.49
C SER A 503 31.28 -7.68 -25.89
N ASP A 504 31.42 -8.12 -24.64
CA ASP A 504 30.42 -8.92 -23.93
C ASP A 504 29.34 -8.05 -23.29
N LEU A 505 29.58 -6.72 -23.23
CA LEU A 505 28.71 -5.72 -22.63
C LEU A 505 28.07 -4.82 -23.70
N GLY A 506 26.78 -4.55 -23.54
CA GLY A 506 26.05 -3.56 -24.31
C GLY A 506 26.44 -2.12 -23.95
N PRO A 507 25.74 -1.11 -24.50
CA PRO A 507 25.89 0.26 -24.02
C PRO A 507 25.46 0.35 -22.55
N GLN A 508 26.16 1.17 -21.76
CA GLN A 508 25.77 1.45 -20.38
C GLN A 508 24.33 2.00 -20.34
N ILE A 509 23.46 1.36 -19.56
CA ILE A 509 22.05 1.74 -19.44
C ILE A 509 21.73 2.39 -18.09
N GLY A 510 22.62 2.25 -17.09
CA GLY A 510 22.40 2.77 -15.75
C GLY A 510 23.66 2.83 -14.89
N VAL A 511 23.49 3.44 -13.72
CA VAL A 511 24.45 3.46 -12.62
C VAL A 511 23.65 3.32 -11.33
N PHE A 512 24.09 2.45 -10.44
CA PHE A 512 23.72 2.48 -9.03
C PHE A 512 24.91 3.07 -8.28
N SER A 513 24.73 4.20 -7.61
CA SER A 513 25.81 4.72 -6.76
C SER A 513 25.88 3.90 -5.48
N GLY A 514 27.09 3.57 -5.04
CA GLY A 514 27.33 3.19 -3.64
C GLY A 514 27.24 4.46 -2.81
N ASP A 515 26.26 4.56 -1.91
CA ASP A 515 26.16 5.68 -0.98
C ASP A 515 26.23 5.17 0.46
N ASP A 516 27.11 5.76 1.28
CA ASP A 516 27.13 5.59 2.75
C ASP A 516 25.95 6.36 3.40
N ASP A 517 24.79 6.38 2.72
CA ASP A 517 23.53 6.89 3.26
C ASP A 517 22.69 5.70 3.72
N PRO A 518 22.80 5.29 5.00
CA PRO A 518 22.00 4.21 5.56
C PRO A 518 20.48 4.48 5.51
N ASN A 519 20.04 5.69 5.12
CA ASN A 519 18.64 6.07 4.95
C ASN A 519 18.28 6.45 3.49
N GLY A 520 19.21 6.25 2.54
CA GLY A 520 19.16 6.63 1.12
C GLY A 520 18.48 5.61 0.18
N ASN A 521 18.02 4.49 0.74
CA ASN A 521 17.11 3.45 0.23
C ASN A 521 17.77 2.27 -0.48
N SER A 522 17.75 1.15 0.23
CA SER A 522 18.02 -0.23 -0.22
C SER A 522 17.36 -0.60 -1.56
N LEU A 523 16.29 0.06 -2.02
CA LEU A 523 15.75 -0.17 -3.37
C LEU A 523 16.42 0.70 -4.43
N ARG A 524 17.04 0.09 -5.45
CA ARG A 524 17.50 0.75 -6.68
C ARG A 524 16.55 0.49 -7.85
N GLN A 525 16.34 1.51 -8.69
CA GLN A 525 15.49 1.39 -9.88
C GLN A 525 16.19 1.89 -11.15
N LEU A 526 15.93 1.22 -12.27
CA LEU A 526 16.45 1.58 -13.57
C LEU A 526 15.36 1.55 -14.65
N ASN A 527 15.36 2.56 -15.53
CA ASN A 527 14.57 2.52 -16.75
C ASN A 527 15.29 1.68 -17.81
N ILE A 528 14.70 0.55 -18.18
CA ILE A 528 15.22 -0.36 -19.20
C ILE A 528 14.27 -0.51 -20.40
N THR A 529 13.38 0.48 -20.62
CA THR A 529 12.35 0.48 -21.67
C THR A 529 12.92 0.12 -23.04
N SER A 530 14.00 0.80 -23.47
CA SER A 530 14.60 0.54 -24.78
C SER A 530 15.25 -0.85 -24.89
N LEU A 531 15.74 -1.41 -23.78
CA LEU A 531 16.31 -2.75 -23.75
C LEU A 531 15.19 -3.80 -23.87
N VAL A 532 14.11 -3.64 -23.11
CA VAL A 532 12.94 -4.52 -23.17
C VAL A 532 12.27 -4.46 -24.56
N GLN A 533 12.15 -3.27 -25.16
CA GLN A 533 11.68 -3.15 -26.55
C GLN A 533 12.58 -3.92 -27.52
N SER A 534 13.91 -3.87 -27.35
CA SER A 534 14.81 -4.63 -28.23
C SER A 534 14.59 -6.15 -28.13
N TRP A 535 14.22 -6.65 -26.95
CA TRP A 535 13.87 -8.06 -26.76
C TRP A 535 12.53 -8.41 -27.43
N ALA A 536 11.53 -7.54 -27.33
CA ALA A 536 10.27 -7.68 -28.06
C ALA A 536 10.51 -7.72 -29.58
N ASP A 537 11.41 -6.88 -30.08
CA ASP A 537 11.83 -6.83 -31.49
C ASP A 537 12.67 -8.06 -31.95
N GLY A 538 12.90 -9.03 -31.06
CA GLY A 538 13.57 -10.30 -31.36
C GLY A 538 15.07 -10.34 -31.05
N ALA A 539 15.64 -9.35 -30.36
CA ALA A 539 17.00 -9.46 -29.83
C ALA A 539 17.06 -10.53 -28.72
N PRO A 540 18.17 -11.28 -28.57
CA PRO A 540 18.33 -12.20 -27.47
C PRO A 540 18.22 -11.50 -26.11
N ASN A 541 17.42 -12.06 -25.21
CA ASN A 541 17.37 -11.63 -23.81
C ASN A 541 18.42 -12.40 -23.01
N HIS A 542 19.51 -11.72 -22.66
CA HIS A 542 20.50 -12.20 -21.68
C HIS A 542 20.47 -11.39 -20.38
N GLY A 543 19.45 -10.55 -20.18
CA GLY A 543 19.33 -9.73 -19.00
C GLY A 543 20.39 -8.62 -18.91
N VAL A 544 20.72 -8.25 -17.68
CA VAL A 544 21.67 -7.20 -17.33
C VAL A 544 22.81 -7.76 -16.48
N VAL A 545 23.97 -7.11 -16.57
CA VAL A 545 25.15 -7.33 -15.73
C VAL A 545 25.45 -6.02 -15.00
N ILE A 546 25.76 -6.13 -13.71
CA ILE A 546 26.19 -5.05 -12.84
C ILE A 546 27.69 -5.24 -12.59
N VAL A 547 28.47 -4.22 -12.94
CA VAL A 547 29.93 -4.24 -12.84
C VAL A 547 30.37 -3.11 -11.91
N PRO A 548 31.20 -3.37 -10.90
CA PRO A 548 31.72 -2.33 -10.00
C PRO A 548 32.67 -1.38 -10.74
N GLU A 549 32.71 -0.12 -10.31
CA GLU A 549 33.80 0.79 -10.61
C GLU A 549 35.08 0.27 -9.95
N ILE A 550 36.16 0.18 -10.72
CA ILE A 550 37.46 -0.26 -10.20
C ILE A 550 38.12 0.90 -9.47
N ILE A 551 38.10 0.83 -8.14
CA ILE A 551 38.82 1.74 -7.25
C ILE A 551 40.02 0.98 -6.65
N GLY A 552 41.04 1.71 -6.20
CA GLY A 552 42.20 1.08 -5.56
C GLY A 552 42.08 1.18 -4.05
N GLY A 553 41.90 0.06 -3.36
CA GLY A 553 41.60 0.06 -1.93
C GLY A 553 41.27 -1.32 -1.38
N ASN A 554 40.68 -1.35 -0.18
CA ASN A 554 39.83 -2.44 0.28
C ASN A 554 38.45 -1.78 0.40
N ASP A 555 37.75 -1.76 -0.72
CA ASP A 555 36.35 -1.40 -0.85
C ASP A 555 35.52 -2.68 -0.72
N ASP A 556 34.34 -2.52 -0.14
CA ASP A 556 33.30 -3.54 -0.23
C ASP A 556 32.45 -3.26 -1.49
N GLY A 557 31.76 -4.27 -2.00
CA GLY A 557 30.82 -4.14 -3.11
C GLY A 557 29.40 -3.76 -2.70
N ILE A 558 28.43 -4.05 -3.58
CA ILE A 558 27.01 -4.15 -3.20
C ILE A 558 26.56 -5.60 -3.21
N SER A 559 25.85 -5.99 -2.14
CA SER A 559 25.14 -7.25 -2.01
C SER A 559 23.67 -7.02 -2.40
N ILE A 560 23.16 -7.81 -3.33
CA ILE A 560 21.83 -7.62 -3.91
C ILE A 560 20.99 -8.86 -3.64
N TRP A 561 19.77 -8.69 -3.15
CA TRP A 561 18.84 -9.81 -2.96
C TRP A 561 18.52 -10.52 -4.29
N THR A 562 18.54 -11.85 -4.24
CA THR A 562 18.27 -12.75 -5.37
C THR A 562 16.82 -13.24 -5.37
N SER A 563 16.46 -14.03 -6.39
CA SER A 563 15.17 -14.71 -6.45
C SER A 563 14.95 -15.73 -5.32
N GLU A 564 16.02 -16.15 -4.66
CA GLU A 564 16.08 -17.10 -3.56
C GLU A 564 15.78 -16.45 -2.20
N SER A 565 15.75 -15.10 -2.13
CA SER A 565 15.49 -14.37 -0.89
C SER A 565 14.23 -14.87 -0.19
N GLY A 566 14.32 -15.08 1.12
CA GLY A 566 13.22 -15.54 1.96
C GLY A 566 12.09 -14.52 2.08
N ASN A 567 12.38 -13.24 1.89
CA ASN A 567 11.36 -12.20 1.78
C ASN A 567 11.07 -11.91 0.30
N GLY A 568 9.93 -12.41 -0.17
CA GLY A 568 9.50 -12.24 -1.56
C GLY A 568 9.50 -10.77 -2.03
N LEU A 569 9.19 -9.82 -1.14
CA LEU A 569 9.12 -8.39 -1.48
C LEU A 569 10.47 -7.78 -1.89
N PHE A 570 11.58 -8.42 -1.55
CA PHE A 570 12.94 -7.96 -1.87
C PHE A 570 13.50 -8.59 -3.15
N ARG A 571 12.83 -9.61 -3.68
CA ARG A 571 13.27 -10.29 -4.90
C ARG A 571 13.26 -9.32 -6.09
N PRO A 572 14.16 -9.50 -7.07
CA PRO A 572 14.23 -8.64 -8.25
C PRO A 572 12.88 -8.54 -8.96
N ARG A 573 12.55 -7.34 -9.41
CA ARG A 573 11.24 -7.06 -9.99
C ARG A 573 11.34 -6.25 -11.27
N LEU A 574 10.63 -6.69 -12.30
CA LEU A 574 10.48 -5.97 -13.56
C LEU A 574 9.01 -5.61 -13.79
N GLU A 575 8.72 -4.31 -13.88
CA GLU A 575 7.42 -3.82 -14.37
C GLU A 575 7.52 -3.42 -15.83
N ILE A 576 6.56 -3.81 -16.65
CA ILE A 576 6.45 -3.41 -18.05
C ILE A 576 5.04 -2.87 -18.31
N THR A 577 4.94 -1.59 -18.63
CA THR A 577 3.73 -0.98 -19.20
C THR A 577 3.84 -1.01 -20.71
N TYR A 578 2.83 -1.56 -21.39
CA TYR A 578 2.88 -1.76 -22.83
C TYR A 578 1.55 -1.44 -23.50
N LEU A 579 1.64 -1.02 -24.76
CA LEU A 579 0.52 -0.95 -25.67
C LEU A 579 0.50 -2.28 -26.45
N PRO A 580 -0.49 -3.14 -26.24
CA PRO A 580 -0.66 -4.35 -27.05
C PRO A 580 -0.72 -3.99 -28.54
N PRO A 581 -0.32 -4.90 -29.45
CA PRO A 581 -0.63 -4.72 -30.85
C PRO A 581 -2.16 -4.56 -31.00
N PRO A 582 -2.63 -3.88 -32.06
CA PRO A 582 -4.05 -3.89 -32.38
C PRO A 582 -4.51 -5.35 -32.40
N SER A 583 -5.48 -5.70 -31.55
CA SER A 583 -6.00 -7.06 -31.52
C SER A 583 -6.61 -7.34 -32.89
N TYR A 584 -5.95 -8.17 -33.69
CA TYR A 584 -6.62 -8.84 -34.80
C TYR A 584 -7.50 -9.90 -34.17
N ASP A 585 -8.66 -9.49 -33.66
CA ASP A 585 -9.71 -10.46 -33.42
C ASP A 585 -10.05 -11.07 -34.78
N PRO A 586 -9.96 -12.39 -34.98
CA PRO A 586 -10.37 -13.00 -36.24
C PRO A 586 -11.82 -12.67 -36.59
N ALA A 587 -12.64 -12.33 -35.60
CA ALA A 587 -13.99 -11.85 -35.76
C ALA A 587 -14.10 -10.34 -36.05
N ASP A 588 -13.05 -9.54 -35.87
CA ASP A 588 -12.96 -8.14 -36.33
C ASP A 588 -12.52 -8.14 -37.80
N PHE A 589 -13.50 -8.15 -38.69
CA PHE A 589 -13.29 -8.26 -40.12
C PHE A 589 -12.90 -6.94 -40.77
N ASP A 590 -13.26 -5.80 -40.17
CA ASP A 590 -12.95 -4.48 -40.71
C ASP A 590 -11.75 -3.77 -40.06
N GLN A 591 -11.18 -4.41 -39.04
CA GLN A 591 -9.94 -4.07 -38.34
C GLN A 591 -10.03 -2.70 -37.66
N ASP A 592 -11.21 -2.32 -37.18
CA ASP A 592 -11.40 -1.09 -36.43
C ASP A 592 -11.13 -1.25 -34.93
N GLY A 593 -10.90 -2.50 -34.47
CA GLY A 593 -10.51 -2.86 -33.12
C GLY A 593 -11.68 -3.32 -32.23
N ASP A 594 -12.92 -3.22 -32.71
CA ASP A 594 -14.13 -3.68 -32.04
C ASP A 594 -14.76 -4.84 -32.83
N VAL A 595 -15.40 -5.81 -32.14
CA VAL A 595 -16.22 -6.84 -32.80
C VAL A 595 -17.69 -6.46 -32.63
N ASP A 596 -18.27 -5.88 -33.68
CA ASP A 596 -19.57 -5.24 -33.59
C ASP A 596 -20.55 -5.59 -34.74
N GLY A 597 -21.56 -4.74 -34.94
CA GLY A 597 -22.56 -4.93 -35.97
C GLY A 597 -22.02 -4.90 -37.41
N GLN A 598 -20.88 -4.25 -37.65
CA GLN A 598 -20.20 -4.21 -38.94
C GLN A 598 -19.57 -5.58 -39.25
N ASP A 599 -18.90 -6.19 -38.28
CA ASP A 599 -18.32 -7.52 -38.42
C ASP A 599 -19.37 -8.61 -38.60
N LEU A 600 -20.48 -8.50 -37.87
CA LEU A 600 -21.62 -9.38 -38.09
C LEU A 600 -22.15 -9.26 -39.51
N ALA A 601 -22.21 -8.06 -40.07
CA ALA A 601 -22.64 -7.85 -41.43
C ALA A 601 -21.65 -8.48 -42.43
N PHE A 602 -20.35 -8.40 -42.16
CA PHE A 602 -19.32 -9.10 -42.93
C PHE A 602 -19.52 -10.62 -42.90
N LEU A 603 -19.67 -11.22 -41.71
CA LEU A 603 -19.90 -12.67 -41.55
C LEU A 603 -21.16 -13.13 -42.28
N LEU A 604 -22.28 -12.42 -42.07
CA LEU A 604 -23.56 -12.74 -42.71
C LEU A 604 -23.52 -12.58 -44.24
N SER A 605 -22.70 -11.68 -44.76
CA SER A 605 -22.52 -11.51 -46.21
C SER A 605 -21.82 -12.71 -46.85
N ALA A 606 -20.99 -13.42 -46.08
CA ALA A 606 -20.24 -14.60 -46.50
C ALA A 606 -20.96 -15.93 -46.20
N TRP A 607 -22.21 -15.90 -45.70
CA TRP A 607 -22.93 -17.09 -45.25
C TRP A 607 -22.99 -18.20 -46.31
N GLY A 608 -22.56 -19.41 -45.93
CA GLY A 608 -22.50 -20.59 -46.77
C GLY A 608 -21.35 -20.60 -47.80
N GLN A 609 -20.42 -19.65 -47.72
CA GLN A 609 -19.17 -19.63 -48.52
C GLN A 609 -18.00 -20.18 -47.69
N SER A 610 -16.87 -20.43 -48.33
CA SER A 610 -15.58 -20.58 -47.64
C SER A 610 -14.80 -19.26 -47.73
N GLY A 611 -13.89 -18.99 -46.79
CA GLY A 611 -13.05 -17.79 -46.85
C GLY A 611 -12.66 -17.24 -45.48
N ALA A 612 -12.32 -15.96 -45.42
CA ALA A 612 -11.82 -15.33 -44.20
C ALA A 612 -12.84 -15.27 -43.04
N ALA A 613 -14.14 -15.40 -43.33
CA ALA A 613 -15.20 -15.42 -42.32
C ALA A 613 -15.53 -16.83 -41.77
N ASP A 614 -14.76 -17.85 -42.19
CA ASP A 614 -14.79 -19.21 -41.67
C ASP A 614 -13.83 -19.28 -40.48
N LEU A 615 -14.36 -18.88 -39.32
CA LEU A 615 -13.65 -18.71 -38.06
C LEU A 615 -13.40 -20.05 -37.36
N ASP A 616 -14.27 -21.05 -37.55
CA ASP A 616 -14.08 -22.39 -36.98
C ASP A 616 -13.28 -23.34 -37.90
N GLY A 617 -13.08 -22.94 -39.17
CA GLY A 617 -12.25 -23.62 -40.14
C GLY A 617 -12.87 -24.89 -40.70
N ASP A 618 -14.19 -25.07 -40.60
CA ASP A 618 -14.90 -26.24 -41.12
C ASP A 618 -15.10 -26.22 -42.66
N GLY A 619 -14.76 -25.10 -43.29
CA GLY A 619 -14.86 -24.88 -44.73
C GLY A 619 -16.15 -24.18 -45.16
N VAL A 620 -17.06 -23.80 -44.25
CA VAL A 620 -18.34 -23.15 -44.54
C VAL A 620 -18.73 -22.15 -43.45
N VAL A 621 -18.85 -20.87 -43.81
CA VAL A 621 -19.38 -19.82 -42.93
C VAL A 621 -20.82 -20.13 -42.51
N GLY A 622 -21.05 -20.34 -41.23
CA GLY A 622 -22.33 -20.76 -40.68
C GLY A 622 -22.50 -20.47 -39.19
N GLY A 623 -23.24 -21.36 -38.53
CA GLY A 623 -23.65 -21.16 -37.13
C GLY A 623 -22.50 -21.28 -36.12
N GLY A 624 -21.43 -22.01 -36.46
CA GLY A 624 -20.23 -22.13 -35.63
C GLY A 624 -19.44 -20.83 -35.63
N ASP A 625 -19.19 -20.25 -36.81
CA ASP A 625 -18.51 -18.96 -36.95
C ASP A 625 -19.28 -17.82 -36.30
N LEU A 626 -20.60 -17.81 -36.47
CA LEU A 626 -21.45 -16.82 -35.79
C LEU A 626 -21.34 -16.93 -34.27
N ALA A 627 -21.21 -18.14 -33.71
CA ALA A 627 -21.03 -18.31 -32.28
C ALA A 627 -19.66 -17.80 -31.81
N ILE A 628 -18.60 -17.97 -32.63
CA ILE A 628 -17.26 -17.42 -32.36
C ILE A 628 -17.32 -15.90 -32.38
N LEU A 629 -17.88 -15.28 -33.43
CA LEU A 629 -18.02 -13.84 -33.52
C LEU A 629 -18.85 -13.26 -32.37
N LEU A 630 -19.97 -13.90 -32.02
CA LEU A 630 -20.80 -13.44 -30.89
C LEU A 630 -20.11 -13.63 -29.53
N SER A 631 -19.19 -14.60 -29.42
CA SER A 631 -18.39 -14.78 -28.20
C SER A 631 -17.29 -13.73 -28.05
N ALA A 632 -16.84 -13.17 -29.16
CA ALA A 632 -15.90 -12.06 -29.25
C ALA A 632 -16.60 -10.68 -29.22
N TRP A 633 -17.94 -10.63 -29.19
CA TRP A 633 -18.70 -9.39 -29.30
C TRP A 633 -18.47 -8.47 -28.11
N LEU A 634 -17.63 -7.46 -28.30
CA LEU A 634 -17.42 -6.39 -27.34
C LEU A 634 -18.39 -5.25 -27.68
N ALA A 635 -19.38 -5.04 -26.82
CA ALA A 635 -20.17 -3.81 -26.82
C ALA A 635 -19.47 -2.80 -25.88
N PRO A 636 -19.53 -1.48 -26.19
CA PRO A 636 -18.75 -0.45 -25.51
C PRO A 636 -18.98 -0.36 -23.99
#